data_AF-A0A4Z1PRV7-F1
#
_entry.id   AF-A0A4Z1PRV7-F1
#
_cell.length_a   1.000
_cell.length_b   1.000
_cell.length_c   1.000
_cell.angle_alpha   90.00
_cell.angle_beta   90.00
_cell.angle_gamma   90.00
#
_symmetry.space_group_name_H-M   'P 1'
#
loop_
_entity.id
_entity.type
_entity.pdbx_description
1 polymer ?
#
loop_
_entity_poly.entity_id
_entity_poly.type
_entity_poly.pdbx_seq_one_letter_code
_entity_poly.pdbx_strand_id
1 'polypeptide(L)'
;MPILPDSITGKQKTGRRSSFASQNGKSGRVPNAKKPRSRPPADWRDQRWFLHGTLPRYTGPYSVGVMDIEVPAEHPQSFSHITRHKHHLFKLETVLFNIYYPSAFGSGAGKDSGGQAKWSRETWLSRPRRKIAQGYGRFAGFGPRGDLAVPWFAITTMLTKIPAFRNAELARHWPPSNNTYTAGAEVKNQEGPPPEGESAQPKFPLLIFSHGLGGTRSTYSSVCGEFASYGFVVCAIEHRDGSGPRTYINHTPGVETSIDSMEAKGDVDHAPKQKKKNYHKMDYVFPKANPRDTVPNSEKGVDQELRAAQIQLRLAEIEEALKVLTKMCNGQGAEIARHNLRRKGFKGGSSRGLQGVDWSLWENRFHLDQVTILGHSFGAATTIELLRASERFPYVSQGIIYDIWGAAVRTPSTPNGEDHQLKKPLLGINSEAFMYWQSNLDTVSALTNESKLTAPSWLITVRGTIHVSQSDFSILYPHICTFLLKMTANPKRALDLNISASLEFLSRVLIPERSAIIRRTMIVENILDLEPIKELPVDRKPNDKWTAVRLKIPHEARARLGASIERKMKRNRPDKDGKNESSAKNEIWMHIKTEEEGIKAWERQRGVGGKKQENDDGRDENVKREEEEGEAKEEEEEEWERIFTAIDYPVFTFILYLSYRAQITMKMSAILKWLPSSSTKPRRPHLVALRRESRDEIYW
;
A
#
# COMPACT_ATOMS: atom_id res chain seq x y z
N MET A 1 39.41 -60.75 25.36
CA MET A 1 40.74 -61.10 24.80
C MET A 1 40.53 -61.94 23.55
N PRO A 2 41.46 -61.95 22.58
CA PRO A 2 42.53 -60.98 22.32
C PRO A 2 41.98 -59.90 21.32
N ILE A 3 42.68 -59.13 20.48
CA ILE A 3 44.12 -58.84 20.26
C ILE A 3 44.31 -57.29 20.32
N LEU A 4 45.46 -56.85 20.81
CA LEU A 4 46.10 -55.52 20.65
C LEU A 4 47.62 -55.80 20.45
N PRO A 5 48.49 -54.85 20.02
CA PRO A 5 48.37 -53.38 19.89
C PRO A 5 48.61 -52.93 18.40
N ASP A 6 48.98 -51.71 17.96
CA ASP A 6 49.81 -50.58 18.45
C ASP A 6 49.39 -49.25 17.76
N SER A 7 49.70 -48.03 18.21
CA SER A 7 50.42 -47.55 19.41
C SER A 7 49.96 -46.11 19.77
N ILE A 8 50.29 -45.62 20.97
CA ILE A 8 49.98 -44.25 21.43
C ILE A 8 51.21 -43.35 21.33
N THR A 9 51.13 -42.21 20.63
CA THR A 9 51.91 -41.00 21.00
C THR A 9 51.13 -39.72 20.74
N GLY A 10 51.11 -38.81 21.71
CA GLY A 10 50.58 -37.45 21.55
C GLY A 10 51.70 -36.45 21.31
N LYS A 11 51.45 -35.41 20.50
CA LYS A 11 52.25 -34.18 20.47
C LYS A 11 51.46 -33.01 19.90
N GLN A 12 51.35 -31.93 20.66
CA GLN A 12 50.87 -30.65 20.14
C GLN A 12 51.83 -30.14 19.07
N LYS A 13 51.30 -29.64 17.96
CA LYS A 13 51.99 -28.67 17.09
C LYS A 13 51.06 -27.52 16.78
N THR A 14 51.44 -26.33 17.23
CA THR A 14 50.81 -25.07 16.85
C THR A 14 51.17 -24.72 15.40
N GLY A 15 50.18 -24.36 14.58
CA GLY A 15 50.45 -24.04 13.18
C GLY A 15 49.25 -23.50 12.40
N ARG A 16 49.33 -22.21 12.01
CA ARG A 16 48.54 -21.55 10.96
C ARG A 16 47.02 -21.84 10.91
N ARG A 17 46.24 -21.00 11.62
CA ARG A 17 44.94 -20.56 11.11
C ARG A 17 45.15 -19.90 9.74
N SER A 18 44.49 -20.37 8.68
CA SER A 18 44.33 -19.61 7.44
C SER A 18 43.21 -18.56 7.62
N SER A 19 43.49 -17.30 7.28
CA SER A 19 42.64 -16.17 7.68
C SER A 19 41.68 -15.71 6.58
N PHE A 20 40.63 -16.48 6.31
CA PHE A 20 39.48 -16.03 5.49
C PHE A 20 38.38 -15.37 6.35
N ALA A 21 38.77 -14.39 7.17
CA ALA A 21 37.89 -13.69 8.12
C ALA A 21 37.95 -12.16 7.94
N SER A 22 37.79 -11.66 6.71
CA SER A 22 37.90 -10.21 6.41
C SER A 22 37.04 -9.71 5.23
N GLN A 23 35.74 -10.01 5.21
CA GLN A 23 34.77 -9.30 4.35
C GLN A 23 33.47 -8.82 5.02
N ASN A 24 33.33 -8.95 6.36
CA ASN A 24 32.14 -8.47 7.08
C ASN A 24 32.08 -6.94 7.19
N GLY A 25 31.54 -6.29 6.14
CA GLY A 25 31.33 -4.85 6.03
C GLY A 25 30.23 -4.31 6.94
N LYS A 26 30.57 -4.06 8.21
CA LYS A 26 29.64 -3.62 9.28
C LYS A 26 29.00 -2.24 9.02
N SER A 27 27.87 -2.20 8.33
CA SER A 27 26.99 -1.03 8.20
C SER A 27 25.51 -1.43 8.37
N GLY A 28 24.79 -0.78 9.30
CA GLY A 28 23.35 -0.98 9.51
C GLY A 28 22.45 -0.29 8.48
N ARG A 29 22.87 -0.21 7.21
CA ARG A 29 22.12 0.33 6.08
C ARG A 29 22.14 -0.67 4.93
N VAL A 30 21.14 -0.59 4.05
CA VAL A 30 21.16 -1.26 2.74
C VAL A 30 22.47 -0.88 2.02
N PRO A 31 23.35 -1.85 1.67
CA PRO A 31 24.58 -1.57 0.93
C PRO A 31 24.29 -0.92 -0.42
N ASN A 32 25.20 -0.07 -0.90
CA ASN A 32 25.25 0.46 -2.28
C ASN A 32 23.95 1.04 -2.89
N ALA A 33 22.92 1.31 -2.08
CA ALA A 33 21.59 1.71 -2.53
C ALA A 33 21.60 3.00 -3.40
N LYS A 34 20.82 2.97 -4.49
CA LYS A 34 20.68 4.07 -5.44
C LYS A 34 20.06 5.31 -4.76
N LYS A 35 20.26 6.48 -5.38
CA LYS A 35 19.46 7.67 -5.02
C LYS A 35 18.01 7.46 -5.49
N PRO A 36 17.02 8.00 -4.77
CA PRO A 36 15.68 8.15 -5.32
C PRO A 36 15.69 8.99 -6.60
N ARG A 37 14.70 8.78 -7.46
CA ARG A 37 14.50 9.53 -8.72
C ARG A 37 14.36 11.04 -8.46
N SER A 38 14.78 11.85 -9.43
CA SER A 38 14.71 13.31 -9.35
C SER A 38 13.26 13.79 -9.36
N ARG A 39 12.90 14.60 -8.36
CA ARG A 39 11.52 14.99 -8.03
C ARG A 39 11.51 16.47 -7.59
N PRO A 40 11.71 17.43 -8.50
CA PRO A 40 11.84 18.85 -8.15
C PRO A 40 10.52 19.42 -7.60
N PRO A 41 10.56 20.28 -6.56
CA PRO A 41 9.39 21.07 -6.16
C PRO A 41 9.17 22.21 -7.17
N ALA A 42 7.90 22.54 -7.46
CA ALA A 42 7.55 23.71 -8.27
C ALA A 42 6.26 24.39 -7.77
N ASP A 43 6.14 24.48 -6.44
CA ASP A 43 5.24 25.37 -5.68
C ASP A 43 5.94 25.58 -4.32
N TRP A 44 5.76 26.75 -3.68
CA TRP A 44 6.35 27.02 -2.36
C TRP A 44 5.82 26.05 -1.29
N ARG A 45 4.60 25.53 -1.49
CA ARG A 45 4.00 24.48 -0.64
C ARG A 45 4.59 23.09 -0.83
N ASP A 46 5.35 22.87 -1.91
CA ASP A 46 6.08 21.62 -2.15
C ASP A 46 7.51 21.68 -1.54
N GLN A 47 7.97 22.84 -1.06
CA GLN A 47 9.31 23.07 -0.52
C GLN A 47 9.48 22.52 0.91
N ARG A 48 10.72 22.12 1.24
CA ARG A 48 11.07 21.40 2.48
C ARG A 48 10.86 22.20 3.78
N TRP A 49 10.75 23.52 3.71
CA TRP A 49 10.51 24.42 4.84
C TRP A 49 9.04 24.77 5.05
N PHE A 50 8.12 24.26 4.22
CA PHE A 50 6.69 24.40 4.50
C PHE A 50 6.33 23.62 5.77
N LEU A 51 5.47 24.19 6.62
CA LEU A 51 5.19 23.65 7.97
C LEU A 51 4.48 22.27 7.95
N HIS A 52 3.87 21.89 6.83
CA HIS A 52 3.26 20.58 6.65
C HIS A 52 4.14 19.65 5.82
N GLY A 53 4.08 18.35 6.12
CA GLY A 53 4.73 17.31 5.31
C GLY A 53 4.27 17.34 3.86
N THR A 54 5.20 17.19 2.91
CA THR A 54 4.93 17.30 1.48
C THR A 54 5.07 15.95 0.77
N LEU A 55 4.18 15.69 -0.18
CA LEU A 55 4.24 14.50 -1.05
C LEU A 55 5.12 14.80 -2.28
N PRO A 56 5.89 13.82 -2.78
CA PRO A 56 6.71 13.98 -3.97
C PRO A 56 5.84 14.07 -5.23
N ARG A 57 6.26 14.90 -6.20
CA ARG A 57 5.72 14.85 -7.57
C ARG A 57 6.16 13.56 -8.27
N TYR A 58 5.31 13.08 -9.18
CA TYR A 58 5.41 11.78 -9.84
C TYR A 58 6.42 11.72 -10.99
N THR A 59 7.03 10.55 -11.22
CA THR A 59 8.23 10.36 -12.07
C THR A 59 8.00 9.81 -13.48
N GLY A 60 6.78 9.35 -13.80
CA GLY A 60 6.41 9.08 -15.18
C GLY A 60 6.26 10.36 -16.01
N PRO A 61 6.23 10.28 -17.34
CA PRO A 61 6.26 11.44 -18.22
C PRO A 61 4.98 12.30 -18.19
N TYR A 62 3.84 11.82 -17.66
CA TYR A 62 2.62 12.65 -17.62
C TYR A 62 2.52 13.55 -16.38
N SER A 63 1.77 14.65 -16.52
CA SER A 63 1.09 15.30 -15.38
C SER A 63 -0.08 14.42 -14.90
N VAL A 64 -0.61 14.65 -13.69
CA VAL A 64 -1.63 13.76 -13.10
C VAL A 64 -2.87 14.54 -12.66
N GLY A 65 -4.02 14.12 -13.17
CA GLY A 65 -5.34 14.55 -12.75
C GLY A 65 -5.88 13.68 -11.61
N VAL A 66 -6.87 14.21 -10.89
CA VAL A 66 -7.64 13.43 -9.89
C VAL A 66 -9.11 13.82 -9.86
N MET A 67 -10.00 12.82 -9.81
CA MET A 67 -11.43 12.97 -9.51
C MET A 67 -11.76 12.30 -8.18
N ASP A 68 -12.82 12.76 -7.51
CA ASP A 68 -13.38 12.20 -6.27
C ASP A 68 -14.85 11.91 -6.55
N ILE A 69 -15.23 10.64 -6.61
CA ILE A 69 -16.53 10.17 -7.11
C ILE A 69 -17.19 9.29 -6.05
N GLU A 70 -18.38 9.68 -5.60
CA GLU A 70 -19.26 8.89 -4.73
C GLU A 70 -20.63 8.82 -5.39
N VAL A 71 -21.11 7.63 -5.73
CA VAL A 71 -22.44 7.44 -6.32
C VAL A 71 -23.19 6.32 -5.58
N PRO A 72 -24.53 6.37 -5.53
CA PRO A 72 -25.33 5.23 -5.07
C PRO A 72 -24.98 3.95 -5.82
N ALA A 73 -25.06 2.81 -5.14
CA ALA A 73 -24.98 1.50 -5.78
C ALA A 73 -26.27 1.20 -6.55
N GLU A 74 -26.19 0.40 -7.62
CA GLU A 74 -27.36 0.00 -8.41
C GLU A 74 -28.25 -0.99 -7.66
N HIS A 75 -27.64 -1.88 -6.86
CA HIS A 75 -28.32 -2.85 -6.01
C HIS A 75 -27.81 -2.74 -4.56
N PRO A 76 -28.31 -1.76 -3.78
CA PRO A 76 -27.96 -1.62 -2.37
C PRO A 76 -28.33 -2.87 -1.58
N GLN A 77 -27.43 -3.41 -0.77
CA GLN A 77 -27.63 -4.68 -0.07
C GLN A 77 -26.74 -4.85 1.17
N SER A 78 -27.17 -5.71 2.09
CA SER A 78 -26.44 -6.08 3.32
C SER A 78 -25.57 -7.33 3.12
N PHE A 79 -24.43 -7.39 3.80
CA PHE A 79 -23.46 -8.49 3.73
C PHE A 79 -23.24 -9.10 5.12
N SER A 80 -23.27 -10.44 5.20
CA SER A 80 -23.20 -11.25 6.43
C SER A 80 -24.33 -10.99 7.44
N HIS A 81 -24.41 -11.85 8.46
CA HIS A 81 -25.33 -11.71 9.59
C HIS A 81 -24.75 -10.85 10.74
N ILE A 82 -23.55 -10.26 10.55
CA ILE A 82 -22.87 -9.46 11.58
C ILE A 82 -23.62 -8.15 11.79
N THR A 83 -24.20 -7.97 12.99
CA THR A 83 -24.95 -6.77 13.36
C THR A 83 -24.26 -5.91 14.43
N ARG A 84 -24.57 -4.61 14.44
CA ARG A 84 -24.25 -3.67 15.52
C ARG A 84 -25.51 -2.91 15.90
N HIS A 85 -25.88 -2.97 17.18
CA HIS A 85 -27.15 -2.43 17.71
C HIS A 85 -28.41 -3.00 17.01
N LYS A 86 -28.42 -4.30 16.70
CA LYS A 86 -29.46 -5.02 15.92
C LYS A 86 -29.61 -4.61 14.45
N HIS A 87 -28.66 -3.86 13.89
CA HIS A 87 -28.64 -3.49 12.47
C HIS A 87 -27.44 -4.09 11.74
N HIS A 88 -27.55 -4.47 10.47
CA HIS A 88 -26.41 -5.06 9.73
C HIS A 88 -25.21 -4.10 9.69
N LEU A 89 -24.00 -4.62 9.83
CA LEU A 89 -22.79 -3.80 9.93
C LEU A 89 -22.16 -3.49 8.56
N PHE A 90 -22.28 -4.41 7.60
CA PHE A 90 -21.71 -4.27 6.26
C PHE A 90 -22.83 -4.11 5.24
N LYS A 91 -22.84 -2.97 4.56
CA LYS A 91 -23.82 -2.61 3.55
C LYS A 91 -23.16 -1.90 2.39
N LEU A 92 -23.59 -2.26 1.20
CA LEU A 92 -23.34 -1.53 -0.03
C LEU A 92 -24.52 -0.58 -0.23
N GLU A 93 -24.27 0.73 -0.14
CA GLU A 93 -25.27 1.79 -0.33
C GLU A 93 -24.76 2.83 -1.34
N THR A 94 -23.46 3.14 -1.26
CA THR A 94 -22.73 3.99 -2.19
C THR A 94 -21.34 3.43 -2.43
N VAL A 95 -20.85 3.46 -3.66
CA VAL A 95 -19.42 3.27 -3.94
C VAL A 95 -18.70 4.63 -3.92
N LEU A 96 -17.46 4.67 -3.41
CA LEU A 96 -16.61 5.87 -3.44
C LEU A 96 -15.18 5.50 -3.83
N PHE A 97 -14.62 6.28 -4.75
CA PHE A 97 -13.24 6.14 -5.18
C PHE A 97 -12.62 7.48 -5.63
N ASN A 98 -11.30 7.49 -5.70
CA ASN A 98 -10.54 8.50 -6.44
C ASN A 98 -10.12 7.90 -7.78
N ILE A 99 -10.35 8.58 -8.89
CA ILE A 99 -9.64 8.25 -10.15
C ILE A 99 -8.40 9.14 -10.24
N TYR A 100 -7.22 8.55 -10.34
CA TYR A 100 -5.99 9.23 -10.76
C TYR A 100 -5.70 8.87 -12.22
N TYR A 101 -5.27 9.83 -13.03
CA TYR A 101 -5.15 9.62 -14.48
C TYR A 101 -4.10 10.55 -15.12
N PRO A 102 -3.62 10.24 -16.34
CA PRO A 102 -2.64 11.06 -17.04
C PRO A 102 -3.34 12.33 -17.55
N SER A 103 -2.86 13.51 -17.19
CA SER A 103 -3.53 14.77 -17.56
C SER A 103 -2.81 15.53 -18.68
N ALA A 104 -3.60 16.31 -19.43
CA ALA A 104 -3.13 17.08 -20.58
C ALA A 104 -2.11 18.17 -20.22
N PHE A 105 -1.47 18.73 -21.26
CA PHE A 105 -0.50 19.82 -21.15
C PHE A 105 -1.05 21.05 -20.42
N GLY A 106 -0.17 21.82 -19.79
CA GLY A 106 -0.55 23.00 -19.01
C GLY A 106 -1.26 22.69 -17.68
N SER A 107 -1.45 21.42 -17.30
CA SER A 107 -2.04 21.02 -16.02
C SER A 107 -1.35 21.68 -14.82
N GLY A 108 -2.06 22.61 -14.15
CA GLY A 108 -1.54 23.40 -13.03
C GLY A 108 -1.09 24.83 -13.37
N ALA A 109 -1.05 25.20 -14.65
CA ALA A 109 -0.74 26.55 -15.15
C ALA A 109 -1.99 27.23 -15.73
N GLY A 110 -2.03 28.57 -15.74
CA GLY A 110 -3.18 29.32 -16.25
C GLY A 110 -4.49 29.07 -15.46
N LYS A 111 -5.62 29.04 -16.17
CA LYS A 111 -6.94 28.66 -15.63
C LYS A 111 -7.07 27.14 -15.58
N ASP A 112 -7.86 26.61 -14.65
CA ASP A 112 -8.28 25.19 -14.70
C ASP A 112 -9.41 24.95 -15.71
N SER A 113 -9.70 23.68 -15.98
CA SER A 113 -10.76 23.25 -16.91
C SER A 113 -12.18 23.69 -16.50
N GLY A 114 -12.37 24.20 -15.26
CA GLY A 114 -13.58 24.89 -14.80
C GLY A 114 -13.52 26.42 -14.92
N GLY A 115 -12.59 26.94 -15.72
CA GLY A 115 -12.35 28.37 -15.94
C GLY A 115 -11.72 29.12 -14.77
N GLN A 116 -11.38 28.44 -13.67
CA GLN A 116 -10.96 29.11 -12.43
C GLN A 116 -9.48 29.51 -12.49
N ALA A 117 -9.17 30.76 -12.15
CA ALA A 117 -7.80 31.31 -12.16
C ALA A 117 -6.84 30.69 -11.11
N LYS A 118 -7.28 29.72 -10.31
CA LYS A 118 -6.45 28.99 -9.32
C LYS A 118 -6.82 27.52 -9.28
N TRP A 119 -5.97 26.70 -9.90
CA TRP A 119 -6.01 25.24 -9.89
C TRP A 119 -6.17 24.66 -8.47
N SER A 120 -6.88 23.54 -8.37
CA SER A 120 -7.18 22.88 -7.09
C SER A 120 -6.49 21.53 -6.97
N ARG A 121 -5.73 21.32 -5.89
CA ARG A 121 -5.17 20.01 -5.50
C ARG A 121 -5.96 19.42 -4.34
N GLU A 122 -6.12 18.10 -4.28
CA GLU A 122 -6.78 17.48 -3.12
C GLU A 122 -5.95 17.57 -1.83
N THR A 123 -6.57 17.44 -0.65
CA THR A 123 -5.81 17.20 0.60
C THR A 123 -5.69 15.73 0.90
N TRP A 124 -4.47 15.29 1.23
CA TRP A 124 -4.13 13.92 1.61
C TRP A 124 -5.02 13.37 2.73
N LEU A 125 -5.24 14.19 3.77
CA LEU A 125 -6.30 13.94 4.74
C LEU A 125 -7.65 14.37 4.15
N SER A 126 -8.53 13.39 3.95
CA SER A 126 -9.88 13.57 3.39
C SER A 126 -10.77 14.48 4.25
N ARG A 127 -11.83 15.04 3.64
CA ARG A 127 -12.83 15.86 4.36
C ARG A 127 -13.89 14.97 5.04
N PRO A 128 -14.46 15.40 6.19
CA PRO A 128 -14.09 16.57 6.99
C PRO A 128 -12.85 16.25 7.85
N ARG A 129 -11.76 16.99 7.64
CA ARG A 129 -10.41 16.64 8.13
C ARG A 129 -10.31 16.36 9.62
N ARG A 130 -10.89 17.22 10.47
CA ARG A 130 -10.94 17.02 11.93
C ARG A 130 -11.58 15.68 12.30
N LYS A 131 -12.58 15.23 11.54
CA LYS A 131 -13.25 13.96 11.78
C LYS A 131 -12.47 12.77 11.25
N ILE A 132 -11.78 12.87 10.10
CA ILE A 132 -10.87 11.79 9.66
C ILE A 132 -9.67 11.66 10.61
N ALA A 133 -9.12 12.77 11.11
CA ALA A 133 -8.11 12.77 12.17
C ALA A 133 -8.59 12.10 13.47
N GLN A 134 -9.83 12.37 13.92
CA GLN A 134 -10.44 11.62 15.02
C GLN A 134 -10.65 10.12 14.69
N GLY A 135 -10.88 9.75 13.43
CA GLY A 135 -10.96 8.36 12.99
C GLY A 135 -9.62 7.64 13.18
N TYR A 136 -8.54 8.25 12.66
CA TYR A 136 -7.17 7.81 12.94
C TYR A 136 -6.85 7.78 14.43
N GLY A 137 -7.33 8.76 15.20
CA GLY A 137 -7.16 8.78 16.66
C GLY A 137 -7.83 7.59 17.35
N ARG A 138 -9.04 7.21 16.95
CA ARG A 138 -9.75 6.03 17.47
C ARG A 138 -9.07 4.73 17.05
N PHE A 139 -8.71 4.60 15.77
CA PHE A 139 -7.96 3.45 15.23
C PHE A 139 -6.63 3.24 15.96
N ALA A 140 -5.89 4.32 16.22
CA ALA A 140 -4.61 4.31 16.92
C ALA A 140 -4.70 4.30 18.47
N GLY A 141 -5.90 4.08 19.04
CA GLY A 141 -6.08 3.89 20.48
C GLY A 141 -6.09 5.16 21.35
N PHE A 142 -6.09 6.37 20.76
CA PHE A 142 -6.05 7.64 21.49
C PHE A 142 -7.42 8.06 22.07
N GLY A 143 -8.03 7.16 22.84
CA GLY A 143 -9.34 7.32 23.48
C GLY A 143 -10.53 7.17 22.51
N PRO A 144 -11.75 6.96 23.05
CA PRO A 144 -12.92 6.56 22.25
C PRO A 144 -13.34 7.61 21.20
N ARG A 145 -13.04 8.89 21.42
CA ARG A 145 -13.35 10.00 20.51
C ARG A 145 -12.19 10.37 19.56
N GLY A 146 -10.98 9.86 19.81
CA GLY A 146 -9.78 10.07 18.99
C GLY A 146 -9.25 11.50 18.92
N ASP A 147 -9.70 12.41 19.79
CA ASP A 147 -9.45 13.85 19.67
C ASP A 147 -7.97 14.25 19.80
N LEU A 148 -7.13 13.47 20.51
CA LEU A 148 -5.69 13.74 20.66
C LEU A 148 -4.91 13.68 19.34
N ALA A 149 -5.41 12.96 18.33
CA ALA A 149 -4.81 12.93 17.00
C ALA A 149 -5.10 14.21 16.19
N VAL A 150 -6.16 14.97 16.52
CA VAL A 150 -6.53 16.20 15.81
C VAL A 150 -5.40 17.24 15.79
N PRO A 151 -4.81 17.67 16.91
CA PRO A 151 -3.70 18.64 16.89
C PRO A 151 -2.46 18.10 16.15
N TRP A 152 -2.16 16.80 16.26
CA TRP A 152 -1.06 16.18 15.54
C TRP A 152 -1.22 16.30 14.02
N PHE A 153 -2.36 15.87 13.49
CA PHE A 153 -2.65 16.03 12.06
C PHE A 153 -2.71 17.51 11.69
N ALA A 154 -3.32 18.36 12.52
CA ALA A 154 -3.47 19.80 12.25
C ALA A 154 -2.13 20.53 12.13
N ILE A 155 -1.09 20.09 12.85
CA ILE A 155 0.28 20.63 12.73
C ILE A 155 1.04 19.95 11.59
N THR A 156 0.89 18.63 11.39
CA THR A 156 1.78 17.85 10.48
C THR A 156 1.27 17.70 9.04
N THR A 157 0.08 17.18 8.79
CA THR A 157 -0.33 16.72 7.43
C THR A 157 -1.77 17.04 7.02
N MET A 158 -2.55 17.70 7.88
CA MET A 158 -3.97 17.99 7.63
C MET A 158 -4.20 18.83 6.36
N LEU A 159 -3.26 19.72 6.01
CA LEU A 159 -3.35 20.57 4.81
C LEU A 159 -2.42 20.12 3.67
N THR A 160 -1.69 19.01 3.84
CA THR A 160 -0.84 18.39 2.80
C THR A 160 -1.63 18.18 1.52
N LYS A 161 -1.03 18.59 0.39
CA LYS A 161 -1.61 18.41 -0.93
C LYS A 161 -1.16 17.11 -1.57
N ILE A 162 -2.12 16.40 -2.15
CA ILE A 162 -1.84 15.37 -3.15
C ILE A 162 -1.28 16.08 -4.39
N PRO A 163 -0.18 15.61 -5.01
CA PRO A 163 0.44 16.26 -6.17
C PRO A 163 -0.30 15.99 -7.50
N ALA A 164 -1.62 15.85 -7.44
CA ALA A 164 -2.53 15.69 -8.58
C ALA A 164 -3.58 16.82 -8.62
N PHE A 165 -3.98 17.21 -9.82
CA PHE A 165 -4.89 18.34 -10.05
C PHE A 165 -6.34 17.87 -10.21
N ARG A 166 -7.27 18.47 -9.45
CA ARG A 166 -8.70 18.18 -9.57
C ARG A 166 -9.19 18.44 -10.98
N ASN A 167 -9.92 17.48 -11.54
CA ASN A 167 -10.72 17.67 -12.75
C ASN A 167 -9.90 18.23 -13.93
N ALA A 168 -8.61 17.90 -14.00
CA ALA A 168 -7.77 18.23 -15.15
C ALA A 168 -8.27 17.49 -16.40
N GLU A 169 -8.02 18.04 -17.58
CA GLU A 169 -8.31 17.36 -18.85
C GLU A 169 -7.51 16.04 -18.95
N LEU A 170 -8.11 14.97 -19.49
CA LEU A 170 -7.43 13.70 -19.75
C LEU A 170 -6.40 13.88 -20.88
N ALA A 171 -5.22 13.29 -20.75
CA ALA A 171 -4.20 13.38 -21.80
C ALA A 171 -4.69 12.75 -23.12
N ARG A 172 -4.42 13.45 -24.23
CA ARG A 172 -4.71 13.01 -25.61
C ARG A 172 -3.45 12.67 -26.42
N HIS A 173 -2.28 13.12 -25.96
CA HIS A 173 -0.99 12.91 -26.59
C HIS A 173 -0.34 11.60 -26.14
N TRP A 174 0.49 11.01 -26.99
CA TRP A 174 1.53 10.07 -26.55
C TRP A 174 2.73 10.87 -25.99
N PRO A 175 3.37 10.41 -24.91
CA PRO A 175 4.56 11.08 -24.37
C PRO A 175 5.76 10.76 -25.28
N PRO A 176 6.89 11.48 -25.18
CA PRO A 176 8.15 10.99 -25.76
C PRO A 176 8.58 9.66 -25.13
N SER A 177 9.56 8.98 -25.71
CA SER A 177 10.17 7.75 -25.15
C SER A 177 11.16 8.02 -23.99
N ASN A 178 11.30 9.28 -23.58
CA ASN A 178 12.06 9.68 -22.41
C ASN A 178 11.10 9.93 -21.22
N ASN A 179 11.66 10.16 -20.02
CA ASN A 179 10.91 10.28 -18.78
C ASN A 179 11.51 11.37 -17.90
N THR A 180 10.86 11.74 -16.79
CA THR A 180 11.29 12.93 -16.02
C THR A 180 12.63 12.75 -15.30
N TYR A 181 13.14 11.52 -15.23
CA TYR A 181 14.46 11.21 -14.67
C TYR A 181 15.58 11.45 -15.69
N THR A 182 15.32 11.25 -16.99
CA THR A 182 16.30 11.48 -18.07
C THR A 182 16.16 12.86 -18.73
N ALA A 183 14.93 13.33 -18.95
CA ALA A 183 14.62 14.57 -19.69
C ALA A 183 14.08 15.73 -18.82
N GLY A 184 14.13 15.60 -17.49
CA GLY A 184 13.70 16.66 -16.58
C GLY A 184 12.18 16.86 -16.51
N ALA A 185 11.72 18.01 -16.03
CA ALA A 185 10.29 18.26 -15.81
C ALA A 185 9.51 18.61 -17.08
N GLU A 186 10.21 19.02 -18.14
CA GLU A 186 9.62 19.58 -19.38
C GLU A 186 8.91 18.53 -20.23
N VAL A 187 9.34 17.25 -20.15
CA VAL A 187 8.65 16.11 -20.78
C VAL A 187 7.16 16.03 -20.46
N LYS A 188 6.72 16.56 -19.29
CA LYS A 188 5.30 16.63 -18.91
C LYS A 188 4.46 17.59 -19.76
N ASN A 189 5.08 18.30 -20.70
CA ASN A 189 4.44 19.15 -21.69
C ASN A 189 5.02 18.92 -23.11
N GLN A 190 5.48 17.70 -23.39
CA GLN A 190 5.98 17.29 -24.71
C GLN A 190 5.16 16.13 -25.28
N GLU A 191 5.00 16.12 -26.60
CA GLU A 191 4.36 15.04 -27.36
C GLU A 191 5.44 14.23 -28.10
N GLY A 192 5.19 12.93 -28.28
CA GLY A 192 5.97 12.08 -29.18
C GLY A 192 5.04 11.33 -30.14
N PRO A 193 5.53 10.85 -31.29
CA PRO A 193 4.71 10.15 -32.28
C PRO A 193 4.09 8.87 -31.68
N PRO A 194 2.87 8.46 -32.07
CA PRO A 194 2.28 7.20 -31.60
C PRO A 194 3.21 6.01 -31.90
N PRO A 195 3.18 4.93 -31.09
CA PRO A 195 3.82 3.66 -31.46
C PRO A 195 3.30 3.11 -32.79
N GLU A 196 4.07 2.23 -33.43
CA GLU A 196 3.61 1.51 -34.61
C GLU A 196 2.41 0.62 -34.27
N GLY A 197 1.39 0.62 -35.14
CA GLY A 197 0.12 -0.09 -34.92
C GLY A 197 -0.86 0.58 -33.95
N GLU A 198 -0.45 1.60 -33.20
CA GLU A 198 -1.28 2.29 -32.21
C GLU A 198 -2.10 3.46 -32.79
N SER A 199 -3.20 3.79 -32.11
CA SER A 199 -4.04 4.94 -32.45
C SER A 199 -3.35 6.28 -32.15
N ALA A 200 -3.73 7.35 -32.87
CA ALA A 200 -3.20 8.70 -32.68
C ALA A 200 -3.34 9.22 -31.24
N GLN A 201 -4.37 8.78 -30.49
CA GLN A 201 -4.48 9.00 -29.04
C GLN A 201 -4.25 7.69 -28.29
N PRO A 202 -3.55 7.70 -27.14
CA PRO A 202 -3.38 6.51 -26.32
C PRO A 202 -4.70 6.08 -25.68
N LYS A 203 -4.92 4.77 -25.59
CA LYS A 203 -5.92 4.15 -24.71
C LYS A 203 -5.20 3.60 -23.48
N PHE A 204 -5.66 3.97 -22.30
CA PHE A 204 -4.91 3.73 -21.06
C PHE A 204 -5.28 2.41 -20.37
N PRO A 205 -4.31 1.65 -19.81
CA PRO A 205 -4.61 0.50 -18.97
C PRO A 205 -5.32 0.91 -17.68
N LEU A 206 -6.27 0.09 -17.23
CA LEU A 206 -6.99 0.29 -15.96
C LEU A 206 -6.32 -0.50 -14.83
N LEU A 207 -6.10 0.18 -13.71
CA LEU A 207 -5.65 -0.41 -12.45
C LEU A 207 -6.64 -0.03 -11.33
N ILE A 208 -7.16 -1.02 -10.61
CA ILE A 208 -7.98 -0.79 -9.41
C ILE A 208 -7.11 -1.00 -8.18
N PHE A 209 -7.13 -0.04 -7.25
CA PHE A 209 -6.33 -0.05 -6.03
C PHE A 209 -7.21 -0.28 -4.78
N SER A 210 -6.87 -1.31 -3.98
CA SER A 210 -7.51 -1.60 -2.69
C SER A 210 -6.57 -1.32 -1.50
N HIS A 211 -7.06 -0.58 -0.50
CA HIS A 211 -6.28 -0.23 0.68
C HIS A 211 -6.29 -1.31 1.78
N GLY A 212 -5.19 -1.38 2.53
CA GLY A 212 -5.12 -2.14 3.78
C GLY A 212 -5.90 -1.53 4.95
N LEU A 213 -5.87 -2.22 6.10
CA LEU A 213 -6.46 -1.74 7.36
C LEU A 213 -5.86 -0.40 7.80
N GLY A 214 -6.69 0.53 8.27
CA GLY A 214 -6.30 1.91 8.58
C GLY A 214 -5.96 2.79 7.36
N GLY A 215 -6.00 2.23 6.15
CA GLY A 215 -5.82 2.96 4.90
C GLY A 215 -7.07 3.74 4.45
N THR A 216 -6.88 4.57 3.43
CA THR A 216 -7.94 5.25 2.67
C THR A 216 -7.57 5.30 1.19
N ARG A 217 -8.51 5.64 0.31
CA ARG A 217 -8.27 6.01 -1.11
C ARG A 217 -7.31 7.19 -1.31
N SER A 218 -6.90 7.86 -0.22
CA SER A 218 -6.01 9.01 -0.23
C SER A 218 -4.68 8.80 0.50
N THR A 219 -4.43 7.65 1.14
CA THR A 219 -3.15 7.33 1.83
C THR A 219 -2.13 6.55 1.00
N TYR A 220 -2.47 6.26 -0.25
CA TYR A 220 -1.60 5.61 -1.25
C TYR A 220 -1.46 6.48 -2.50
N SER A 221 -1.61 7.80 -2.31
CA SER A 221 -1.66 8.79 -3.38
C SER A 221 -0.32 9.00 -4.09
N SER A 222 0.79 8.60 -3.45
CA SER A 222 2.09 8.45 -4.11
C SER A 222 2.08 7.26 -5.09
N VAL A 223 1.60 6.09 -4.67
CA VAL A 223 1.54 4.88 -5.52
C VAL A 223 0.59 5.09 -6.70
N CYS A 224 -0.66 5.48 -6.42
CA CYS A 224 -1.69 5.64 -7.46
C CYS A 224 -1.31 6.71 -8.49
N GLY A 225 -0.68 7.80 -8.04
CA GLY A 225 -0.24 8.87 -8.92
C GLY A 225 1.06 8.57 -9.69
N GLU A 226 1.94 7.70 -9.21
CA GLU A 226 3.04 7.20 -10.04
C GLU A 226 2.49 6.43 -11.24
N PHE A 227 1.65 5.40 -11.01
CA PHE A 227 1.01 4.66 -12.11
C PHE A 227 0.27 5.61 -13.08
N ALA A 228 -0.50 6.57 -12.56
CA ALA A 228 -1.15 7.57 -13.41
C ALA A 228 -0.14 8.41 -14.24
N SER A 229 1.02 8.76 -13.67
CA SER A 229 2.08 9.47 -14.43
C SER A 229 2.79 8.60 -15.47
N TYR A 230 2.71 7.27 -15.35
CA TYR A 230 3.19 6.27 -16.33
C TYR A 230 2.08 5.79 -17.30
N GLY A 231 0.94 6.50 -17.38
CA GLY A 231 -0.08 6.25 -18.40
C GLY A 231 -1.23 5.32 -17.99
N PHE A 232 -1.50 5.14 -16.70
CA PHE A 232 -2.64 4.34 -16.23
C PHE A 232 -3.83 5.21 -15.83
N VAL A 233 -5.05 4.69 -16.02
CA VAL A 233 -6.21 5.13 -15.25
C VAL A 233 -6.24 4.29 -13.97
N VAL A 234 -6.22 4.94 -12.80
CA VAL A 234 -6.10 4.28 -11.50
C VAL A 234 -7.30 4.60 -10.61
N CYS A 235 -8.13 3.61 -10.34
CA CYS A 235 -9.31 3.72 -9.49
C CYS A 235 -9.00 3.25 -8.07
N ALA A 236 -8.77 4.18 -7.13
CA ALA A 236 -8.49 3.87 -5.73
C ALA A 236 -9.77 3.90 -4.88
N ILE A 237 -10.20 2.74 -4.39
CA ILE A 237 -11.46 2.57 -3.65
C ILE A 237 -11.32 3.03 -2.19
N GLU A 238 -12.41 3.53 -1.60
CA GLU A 238 -12.55 3.77 -0.16
C GLU A 238 -13.57 2.78 0.42
N HIS A 239 -13.10 1.76 1.13
CA HIS A 239 -13.98 0.68 1.57
C HIS A 239 -14.89 1.07 2.74
N ARG A 240 -16.16 0.68 2.67
CA ARG A 240 -17.23 0.88 3.68
C ARG A 240 -17.33 -0.24 4.71
N ASP A 241 -16.58 -1.31 4.49
CA ASP A 241 -16.36 -2.45 5.39
C ASP A 241 -15.85 -2.11 6.81
N GLY A 242 -15.48 -0.86 7.09
CA GLY A 242 -14.90 -0.50 8.38
C GLY A 242 -13.48 -1.02 8.61
N SER A 243 -12.76 -1.37 7.54
CA SER A 243 -11.29 -1.52 7.56
C SER A 243 -10.58 -0.17 7.59
N GLY A 244 -11.22 0.87 7.07
CA GLY A 244 -10.72 2.24 7.09
C GLY A 244 -10.83 2.91 8.48
N PRO A 245 -10.06 3.98 8.74
CA PRO A 245 -10.04 4.66 10.05
C PRO A 245 -11.36 5.39 10.34
N ARG A 246 -11.95 5.98 9.30
CA ARG A 246 -13.30 6.56 9.26
C ARG A 246 -13.66 6.90 7.82
N THR A 247 -14.90 6.59 7.43
CA THR A 247 -15.49 6.98 6.15
C THR A 247 -16.94 7.46 6.34
N TYR A 248 -17.56 7.95 5.28
CA TYR A 248 -18.90 8.52 5.26
C TYR A 248 -19.67 7.97 4.05
N ILE A 249 -20.93 7.59 4.28
CA ILE A 249 -21.88 7.18 3.25
C ILE A 249 -22.86 8.33 3.12
N ASN A 250 -23.01 8.91 1.94
CA ASN A 250 -23.93 10.02 1.68
C ASN A 250 -25.27 9.52 1.12
N HIS A 251 -26.36 10.20 1.47
CA HIS A 251 -27.70 9.89 0.98
C HIS A 251 -28.39 11.12 0.40
N THR A 252 -29.21 10.90 -0.62
CA THR A 252 -30.06 11.95 -1.20
C THR A 252 -31.48 11.78 -0.66
N PRO A 253 -32.06 12.77 0.05
CA PRO A 253 -33.44 12.68 0.52
C PRO A 253 -34.44 12.68 -0.64
N GLY A 254 -35.59 12.00 -0.46
CA GLY A 254 -36.75 12.14 -1.35
C GLY A 254 -36.57 11.61 -2.78
N VAL A 255 -35.64 10.68 -2.99
CA VAL A 255 -35.40 9.99 -4.27
C VAL A 255 -35.22 8.49 -4.02
N GLU A 256 -35.20 7.67 -5.08
CA GLU A 256 -35.07 6.21 -4.99
C GLU A 256 -33.80 5.73 -4.24
N THR A 257 -32.76 6.56 -4.20
CA THR A 257 -31.50 6.31 -3.46
C THR A 257 -31.50 6.94 -2.05
N SER A 258 -32.69 7.16 -1.50
CA SER A 258 -32.90 7.56 -0.10
C SER A 258 -32.98 6.35 0.83
N ILE A 259 -32.71 6.55 2.12
CA ILE A 259 -32.75 5.48 3.13
C ILE A 259 -34.10 4.74 3.10
N ASP A 260 -35.21 5.49 3.12
CA ASP A 260 -36.55 4.89 3.22
C ASP A 260 -36.94 4.13 1.93
N SER A 261 -36.45 4.57 0.77
CA SER A 261 -36.61 3.83 -0.50
C SER A 261 -35.79 2.54 -0.56
N MET A 262 -34.60 2.51 0.04
CA MET A 262 -33.78 1.29 0.09
C MET A 262 -34.28 0.30 1.15
N GLU A 263 -34.76 0.77 2.31
CA GLU A 263 -35.40 -0.11 3.31
C GLU A 263 -36.73 -0.69 2.81
N ALA A 264 -37.48 0.05 1.98
CA ALA A 264 -38.72 -0.46 1.38
C ALA A 264 -38.50 -1.62 0.39
N LYS A 265 -37.27 -1.82 -0.11
CA LYS A 265 -36.88 -3.00 -0.91
C LYS A 265 -36.49 -4.20 -0.03
N GLY A 266 -36.11 -3.95 1.23
CA GLY A 266 -35.79 -4.97 2.24
C GLY A 266 -34.31 -5.33 2.38
N ASP A 267 -33.47 -4.95 1.40
CA ASP A 267 -32.07 -5.40 1.31
C ASP A 267 -31.12 -4.72 2.32
N VAL A 268 -31.52 -3.58 2.89
CA VAL A 268 -30.74 -2.77 3.85
C VAL A 268 -31.61 -2.24 4.99
N ASP A 269 -30.99 -1.91 6.11
CA ASP A 269 -31.66 -1.48 7.34
C ASP A 269 -30.88 -0.39 8.11
N HIS A 270 -31.54 0.55 8.77
CA HIS A 270 -30.84 1.67 9.44
C HIS A 270 -31.36 1.98 10.84
N ALA A 271 -30.42 2.28 11.75
CA ALA A 271 -30.75 2.79 13.06
C ALA A 271 -31.47 4.15 12.97
N PRO A 272 -32.44 4.46 13.85
CA PRO A 272 -33.15 5.76 13.84
C PRO A 272 -32.24 7.01 13.94
N LYS A 273 -30.99 6.86 14.39
CA LYS A 273 -29.97 7.93 14.43
C LYS A 273 -29.30 8.18 13.07
N GLN A 274 -29.36 7.24 12.13
CA GLN A 274 -28.92 7.37 10.73
C GLN A 274 -29.99 8.10 9.91
N LYS A 275 -31.25 7.62 9.96
CA LYS A 275 -32.39 8.21 9.24
C LYS A 275 -32.53 9.73 9.38
N LYS A 276 -32.20 10.28 10.56
CA LYS A 276 -32.22 11.73 10.85
C LYS A 276 -31.13 12.55 10.13
N LYS A 277 -30.34 11.98 9.21
CA LYS A 277 -29.22 12.65 8.52
C LYS A 277 -29.02 12.11 7.09
N ASN A 278 -28.77 13.03 6.17
CA ASN A 278 -28.40 12.76 4.76
C ASN A 278 -26.98 12.12 4.60
N TYR A 279 -26.43 11.55 5.66
CA TYR A 279 -25.20 10.75 5.65
C TYR A 279 -25.11 9.93 6.94
N HIS A 280 -24.48 8.76 6.86
CA HIS A 280 -24.01 8.04 8.03
C HIS A 280 -22.47 7.88 8.02
N LYS A 281 -21.90 7.28 9.07
CA LYS A 281 -20.46 7.28 9.36
C LYS A 281 -20.01 5.90 9.83
N MET A 282 -19.16 5.25 9.05
CA MET A 282 -18.42 4.06 9.49
C MET A 282 -17.10 4.48 10.14
N ASP A 283 -16.77 3.87 11.28
CA ASP A 283 -15.45 3.93 11.93
C ASP A 283 -14.78 2.56 11.79
N TYR A 284 -13.48 2.47 12.08
CA TYR A 284 -12.79 1.18 12.16
C TYR A 284 -13.54 0.17 13.06
N VAL A 285 -13.73 -1.05 12.55
CA VAL A 285 -14.37 -2.16 13.27
C VAL A 285 -13.30 -3.02 13.92
N PHE A 286 -13.26 -2.97 15.25
CA PHE A 286 -12.54 -3.94 16.09
C PHE A 286 -13.48 -5.12 16.39
N PRO A 287 -12.99 -6.38 16.38
CA PRO A 287 -13.75 -7.51 16.91
C PRO A 287 -14.04 -7.37 18.41
N LYS A 288 -15.27 -7.68 18.82
CA LYS A 288 -15.72 -7.53 20.22
C LYS A 288 -14.94 -8.40 21.21
N ALA A 289 -14.64 -9.65 20.83
CA ALA A 289 -13.95 -10.63 21.68
C ALA A 289 -12.45 -10.78 21.38
N ASN A 290 -11.97 -10.15 20.30
CA ASN A 290 -10.59 -10.23 19.79
C ASN A 290 -10.11 -8.87 19.23
N PRO A 291 -10.01 -7.79 20.03
CA PRO A 291 -9.61 -6.46 19.54
C PRO A 291 -8.14 -6.35 19.10
N ARG A 292 -7.39 -7.47 19.08
CA ARG A 292 -6.00 -7.58 18.63
C ARG A 292 -5.83 -8.57 17.47
N ASP A 293 -6.91 -8.97 16.80
CA ASP A 293 -6.91 -10.00 15.73
C ASP A 293 -5.90 -9.76 14.60
N THR A 294 -5.43 -8.53 14.42
CA THR A 294 -4.46 -8.14 13.39
C THR A 294 -2.99 -8.26 13.83
N VAL A 295 -2.66 -8.76 15.04
CA VAL A 295 -1.26 -8.88 15.49
C VAL A 295 -0.71 -10.30 15.25
N PRO A 296 0.57 -10.46 14.85
CA PRO A 296 1.15 -11.77 14.55
C PRO A 296 1.04 -12.83 15.66
N ASN A 297 1.09 -12.38 16.93
CA ASN A 297 1.08 -13.24 18.11
C ASN A 297 -0.26 -13.08 18.87
N SER A 298 -1.39 -13.12 18.16
CA SER A 298 -2.72 -13.08 18.78
C SER A 298 -3.12 -14.47 19.28
N GLU A 299 -3.32 -14.64 20.58
CA GLU A 299 -3.79 -15.89 21.21
C GLU A 299 -5.08 -16.45 20.58
N LYS A 300 -5.92 -15.56 20.03
CA LYS A 300 -7.20 -15.89 19.39
C LYS A 300 -7.14 -15.87 17.86
N GLY A 301 -5.94 -15.79 17.28
CA GLY A 301 -5.74 -15.66 15.84
C GLY A 301 -6.44 -14.44 15.23
N VAL A 302 -6.82 -14.58 13.96
CA VAL A 302 -7.58 -13.59 13.17
C VAL A 302 -9.09 -13.91 13.24
N ASP A 303 -9.93 -12.87 13.30
CA ASP A 303 -11.39 -13.02 13.22
C ASP A 303 -11.82 -13.29 11.77
N GLN A 304 -11.78 -14.56 11.36
CA GLN A 304 -12.00 -14.95 9.95
C GLN A 304 -13.42 -14.61 9.46
N GLU A 305 -14.43 -14.68 10.32
CA GLU A 305 -15.80 -14.32 9.95
C GLU A 305 -15.88 -12.82 9.60
N LEU A 306 -15.34 -11.96 10.47
CA LEU A 306 -15.26 -10.52 10.23
C LEU A 306 -14.47 -10.22 8.96
N ARG A 307 -13.28 -10.82 8.78
CA ARG A 307 -12.41 -10.50 7.63
C ARG A 307 -12.99 -11.03 6.31
N ALA A 308 -13.64 -12.19 6.30
CA ALA A 308 -14.37 -12.68 5.13
C ALA A 308 -15.57 -11.80 4.77
N ALA A 309 -16.38 -11.40 5.76
CA ALA A 309 -17.52 -10.50 5.54
C ALA A 309 -17.09 -9.13 5.00
N GLN A 310 -15.98 -8.59 5.53
CA GLN A 310 -15.36 -7.37 5.02
C GLN A 310 -14.88 -7.54 3.56
N ILE A 311 -14.22 -8.65 3.22
CA ILE A 311 -13.81 -8.94 1.84
C ILE A 311 -15.01 -9.01 0.90
N GLN A 312 -16.11 -9.67 1.27
CA GLN A 312 -17.28 -9.78 0.38
C GLN A 312 -17.88 -8.41 0.01
N LEU A 313 -17.96 -7.47 0.98
CA LEU A 313 -18.34 -6.10 0.68
C LEU A 313 -17.28 -5.39 -0.21
N ARG A 314 -15.99 -5.60 0.04
CA ARG A 314 -14.91 -5.03 -0.80
C ARG A 314 -14.97 -5.51 -2.26
N LEU A 315 -15.32 -6.77 -2.50
CA LEU A 315 -15.54 -7.32 -3.84
C LEU A 315 -16.70 -6.60 -4.55
N ALA A 316 -17.83 -6.45 -3.86
CA ALA A 316 -19.01 -5.75 -4.41
C ALA A 316 -18.78 -4.23 -4.62
N GLU A 317 -18.00 -3.58 -3.76
CA GLU A 317 -17.56 -2.19 -3.97
C GLU A 317 -16.66 -2.02 -5.21
N ILE A 318 -15.84 -3.03 -5.53
CA ILE A 318 -14.97 -3.02 -6.72
C ILE A 318 -15.77 -3.32 -8.00
N GLU A 319 -16.78 -4.18 -7.90
CA GLU A 319 -17.76 -4.47 -8.94
C GLU A 319 -18.59 -3.21 -9.31
N GLU A 320 -19.19 -2.54 -8.32
CA GLU A 320 -19.89 -1.27 -8.53
C GLU A 320 -18.95 -0.16 -9.03
N ALA A 321 -17.71 -0.10 -8.56
CA ALA A 321 -16.73 0.86 -9.09
C ALA A 321 -16.45 0.62 -10.57
N LEU A 322 -16.34 -0.64 -11.02
CA LEU A 322 -16.15 -0.94 -12.43
C LEU A 322 -17.41 -0.62 -13.25
N LYS A 323 -18.63 -0.88 -12.77
CA LYS A 323 -19.85 -0.44 -13.47
C LYS A 323 -19.83 1.06 -13.77
N VAL A 324 -19.42 1.89 -12.80
CA VAL A 324 -19.29 3.34 -12.99
C VAL A 324 -18.19 3.69 -14.00
N LEU A 325 -17.07 2.96 -14.01
CA LEU A 325 -16.02 3.10 -15.02
C LEU A 325 -16.49 2.64 -16.42
N THR A 326 -17.31 1.60 -16.53
CA THR A 326 -17.93 1.15 -17.78
C THR A 326 -18.86 2.23 -18.33
N LYS A 327 -19.74 2.82 -17.50
CA LYS A 327 -20.56 3.97 -17.88
C LYS A 327 -19.70 5.16 -18.35
N MET A 328 -18.56 5.41 -17.70
CA MET A 328 -17.61 6.46 -18.08
C MET A 328 -16.97 6.22 -19.45
N CYS A 329 -16.54 4.98 -19.73
CA CYS A 329 -15.94 4.60 -21.00
C CYS A 329 -16.98 4.54 -22.14
N ASN A 330 -18.25 4.30 -21.81
CA ASN A 330 -19.39 4.32 -22.75
C ASN A 330 -19.99 5.75 -22.94
N GLY A 331 -19.24 6.82 -22.66
CA GLY A 331 -19.65 8.21 -22.86
C GLY A 331 -20.66 8.77 -21.83
N GLN A 332 -21.18 7.95 -20.91
CA GLN A 332 -22.23 8.34 -19.95
C GLN A 332 -21.71 9.16 -18.75
N GLY A 333 -20.52 9.78 -18.85
CA GLY A 333 -19.87 10.52 -17.77
C GLY A 333 -20.70 11.67 -17.18
N ALA A 334 -21.55 12.31 -17.99
CA ALA A 334 -22.48 13.33 -17.52
C ALA A 334 -23.52 12.80 -16.50
N GLU A 335 -23.93 11.54 -16.59
CA GLU A 335 -24.77 10.88 -15.58
C GLU A 335 -24.03 10.71 -14.26
N ILE A 336 -22.77 10.27 -14.32
CA ILE A 336 -21.91 10.12 -13.14
C ILE A 336 -21.76 11.48 -12.44
N ALA A 337 -21.57 12.57 -13.20
CA ALA A 337 -21.52 13.93 -12.65
C ALA A 337 -22.86 14.39 -12.01
N ARG A 338 -24.01 14.00 -12.60
CA ARG A 338 -25.35 14.29 -12.08
C ARG A 338 -25.61 13.58 -10.75
N HIS A 339 -25.18 12.33 -10.60
CA HIS A 339 -25.37 11.52 -9.39
C HIS A 339 -24.26 11.68 -8.34
N ASN A 340 -23.09 12.25 -8.67
CA ASN A 340 -21.96 12.32 -7.74
C ASN A 340 -22.25 13.13 -6.46
N LEU A 341 -22.13 12.47 -5.31
CA LEU A 341 -22.32 12.98 -3.96
C LEU A 341 -21.05 13.70 -3.42
N ARG A 342 -19.94 13.78 -4.15
CA ARG A 342 -18.73 14.56 -3.77
C ARG A 342 -18.79 16.06 -4.06
N ARG A 343 -19.99 16.63 -4.16
CA ARG A 343 -20.27 18.05 -4.41
C ARG A 343 -20.63 18.85 -3.15
N LYS A 344 -20.81 20.17 -3.29
CA LYS A 344 -21.22 21.09 -2.21
C LYS A 344 -22.52 20.60 -1.56
N GLY A 345 -22.61 20.67 -0.23
CA GLY A 345 -23.75 20.21 0.58
C GLY A 345 -23.53 18.83 1.22
N PHE A 346 -22.86 17.91 0.52
CA PHE A 346 -22.64 16.54 0.98
C PHE A 346 -21.40 16.37 1.85
N LYS A 347 -21.32 15.23 2.56
CA LYS A 347 -20.30 14.92 3.55
C LYS A 347 -19.00 14.48 2.91
N GLY A 348 -17.96 15.29 3.05
CA GLY A 348 -16.65 15.04 2.45
C GLY A 348 -16.49 15.66 1.06
N GLY A 349 -17.59 15.98 0.39
CA GLY A 349 -17.63 16.67 -0.90
C GLY A 349 -16.89 18.01 -0.93
N SER A 350 -16.60 18.46 -2.14
CA SER A 350 -15.87 19.70 -2.41
C SER A 350 -16.77 20.76 -3.06
N SER A 351 -16.33 22.02 -3.05
CA SER A 351 -17.03 23.09 -3.75
C SER A 351 -16.97 22.98 -5.28
N ARG A 352 -16.06 22.17 -5.84
CA ARG A 352 -15.95 21.92 -7.29
C ARG A 352 -16.73 20.69 -7.76
N GLY A 353 -16.88 19.64 -6.92
CA GLY A 353 -17.37 18.34 -7.41
C GLY A 353 -16.60 17.88 -8.66
N LEU A 354 -17.32 17.56 -9.73
CA LEU A 354 -16.79 17.25 -11.07
C LEU A 354 -17.03 18.39 -12.09
N GLN A 355 -17.18 19.64 -11.62
CA GLN A 355 -17.24 20.82 -12.50
C GLN A 355 -15.94 20.96 -13.29
N GLY A 356 -16.04 21.29 -14.58
CA GLY A 356 -14.90 21.43 -15.49
C GLY A 356 -14.34 20.10 -16.04
N VAL A 357 -14.97 18.96 -15.75
CA VAL A 357 -14.67 17.71 -16.46
C VAL A 357 -15.43 17.72 -17.79
N ASP A 358 -14.69 17.70 -18.89
CA ASP A 358 -15.24 17.29 -20.20
C ASP A 358 -15.31 15.77 -20.23
N TRP A 359 -16.52 15.23 -20.43
CA TRP A 359 -16.80 13.80 -20.44
C TRP A 359 -16.66 13.15 -21.82
N SER A 360 -16.71 13.93 -22.91
CA SER A 360 -16.46 13.41 -24.26
C SER A 360 -15.04 12.83 -24.35
N LEU A 361 -14.10 13.46 -23.65
CA LEU A 361 -12.70 13.06 -23.56
C LEU A 361 -12.45 11.79 -22.73
N TRP A 362 -13.49 11.06 -22.29
CA TRP A 362 -13.38 9.79 -21.56
C TRP A 362 -13.93 8.59 -22.33
N GLU A 363 -14.70 8.82 -23.39
CA GLU A 363 -15.30 7.77 -24.19
C GLU A 363 -14.24 6.91 -24.88
N ASN A 364 -14.31 5.58 -24.69
CA ASN A 364 -13.37 4.58 -25.20
C ASN A 364 -11.89 4.79 -24.76
N ARG A 365 -11.59 5.69 -23.81
CA ARG A 365 -10.20 6.12 -23.51
C ARG A 365 -9.39 5.23 -22.56
N PHE A 366 -9.99 4.20 -21.96
CA PHE A 366 -9.26 3.21 -21.17
C PHE A 366 -9.82 1.80 -21.31
N HIS A 367 -9.00 0.81 -20.94
CA HIS A 367 -9.34 -0.60 -21.07
C HIS A 367 -10.20 -1.10 -19.91
N LEU A 368 -11.36 -1.66 -20.24
CA LEU A 368 -12.21 -2.42 -19.32
C LEU A 368 -11.86 -3.92 -19.35
N ASP A 369 -11.03 -4.33 -20.30
CA ASP A 369 -10.43 -5.65 -20.44
C ASP A 369 -9.00 -5.66 -19.87
N GLN A 370 -8.52 -6.84 -19.46
CA GLN A 370 -7.20 -7.03 -18.84
C GLN A 370 -6.91 -6.14 -17.61
N VAL A 371 -7.93 -5.89 -16.79
CA VAL A 371 -7.86 -5.01 -15.62
C VAL A 371 -6.81 -5.51 -14.63
N THR A 372 -5.95 -4.60 -14.17
CA THR A 372 -4.97 -4.86 -13.11
C THR A 372 -5.60 -4.60 -11.76
N ILE A 373 -5.43 -5.52 -10.79
CA ILE A 373 -5.77 -5.25 -9.40
C ILE A 373 -4.47 -5.08 -8.60
N LEU A 374 -4.35 -3.99 -7.84
CA LEU A 374 -3.25 -3.77 -6.90
C LEU A 374 -3.79 -3.61 -5.48
N GLY A 375 -3.22 -4.35 -4.54
CA GLY A 375 -3.61 -4.29 -3.13
C GLY A 375 -2.43 -4.07 -2.21
N HIS A 376 -2.69 -3.44 -1.05
CA HIS A 376 -1.75 -3.43 0.07
C HIS A 376 -2.35 -4.10 1.31
N SER A 377 -1.61 -5.00 1.97
CA SER A 377 -2.02 -5.64 3.23
C SER A 377 -3.38 -6.34 3.11
N PHE A 378 -4.41 -5.93 3.86
CA PHE A 378 -5.76 -6.48 3.69
C PHE A 378 -6.36 -6.22 2.30
N GLY A 379 -5.94 -5.14 1.62
CA GLY A 379 -6.27 -4.90 0.21
C GLY A 379 -5.58 -5.89 -0.74
N ALA A 380 -4.42 -6.42 -0.38
CA ALA A 380 -3.76 -7.49 -1.13
C ALA A 380 -4.46 -8.86 -0.91
N ALA A 381 -5.02 -9.12 0.27
CA ALA A 381 -5.92 -10.27 0.45
C ALA A 381 -7.17 -10.12 -0.42
N THR A 382 -7.71 -8.90 -0.54
CA THR A 382 -8.80 -8.59 -1.50
C THR A 382 -8.38 -8.84 -2.95
N THR A 383 -7.13 -8.55 -3.32
CA THR A 383 -6.57 -8.87 -4.65
C THR A 383 -6.58 -10.37 -4.94
N ILE A 384 -6.15 -11.21 -4.01
CA ILE A 384 -6.15 -12.68 -4.21
C ILE A 384 -7.58 -13.20 -4.46
N GLU A 385 -8.54 -12.76 -3.67
CA GLU A 385 -9.94 -13.22 -3.81
C GLU A 385 -10.60 -12.73 -5.12
N LEU A 386 -10.22 -11.55 -5.63
CA LEU A 386 -10.61 -11.08 -6.98
C LEU A 386 -10.01 -11.92 -8.12
N LEU A 387 -8.78 -12.41 -7.96
CA LEU A 387 -8.13 -13.27 -8.96
C LEU A 387 -8.75 -14.67 -8.97
N ARG A 388 -9.05 -15.22 -7.79
CA ARG A 388 -9.70 -16.52 -7.61
C ARG A 388 -11.13 -16.55 -8.17
N ALA A 389 -11.93 -15.54 -7.87
CA ALA A 389 -13.33 -15.42 -8.33
C ALA A 389 -13.44 -15.05 -9.84
N SER A 390 -12.77 -15.82 -10.70
CA SER A 390 -12.58 -15.52 -12.12
C SER A 390 -13.87 -15.48 -12.94
N GLU A 391 -14.90 -16.23 -12.57
CA GLU A 391 -16.21 -16.23 -13.25
C GLU A 391 -16.98 -14.93 -12.99
N ARG A 392 -16.87 -14.38 -11.77
CA ARG A 392 -17.44 -13.08 -11.39
C ARG A 392 -16.60 -11.91 -11.91
N PHE A 393 -15.28 -12.09 -11.99
CA PHE A 393 -14.32 -11.07 -12.41
C PHE A 393 -13.51 -11.49 -13.66
N PRO A 394 -14.16 -11.78 -14.81
CA PRO A 394 -13.49 -12.31 -16.00
C PRO A 394 -12.57 -11.27 -16.67
N TYR A 395 -12.87 -9.99 -16.50
CA TYR A 395 -12.08 -8.86 -16.99
C TYR A 395 -10.77 -8.63 -16.22
N VAL A 396 -10.62 -9.16 -15.00
CA VAL A 396 -9.37 -9.06 -14.21
C VAL A 396 -8.39 -10.10 -14.73
N SER A 397 -7.22 -9.70 -15.21
CA SER A 397 -6.21 -10.65 -15.73
C SER A 397 -4.93 -10.78 -14.92
N GLN A 398 -4.55 -9.82 -14.07
CA GLN A 398 -3.35 -9.94 -13.22
C GLN A 398 -3.44 -9.15 -11.91
N GLY A 399 -2.70 -9.60 -10.91
CA GLY A 399 -2.65 -8.99 -9.59
C GLY A 399 -1.26 -8.56 -9.14
N ILE A 400 -1.22 -7.52 -8.31
CA ILE A 400 -0.01 -7.04 -7.64
C ILE A 400 -0.33 -6.89 -6.15
N ILE A 401 0.45 -7.57 -5.30
CA ILE A 401 0.24 -7.59 -3.84
C ILE A 401 1.43 -6.97 -3.11
N TYR A 402 1.21 -5.84 -2.46
CA TYR A 402 2.19 -5.19 -1.59
C TYR A 402 1.96 -5.64 -0.13
N ASP A 403 2.98 -6.23 0.51
CA ASP A 403 2.94 -6.76 1.88
C ASP A 403 1.60 -7.43 2.24
N ILE A 404 1.24 -8.53 1.56
CA ILE A 404 -0.05 -9.19 1.78
C ILE A 404 -0.20 -9.66 3.23
N TRP A 405 -1.33 -9.33 3.86
CA TRP A 405 -1.68 -9.93 5.16
C TRP A 405 -2.29 -11.31 4.91
N GLY A 406 -1.43 -12.33 4.85
CA GLY A 406 -1.78 -13.68 4.43
C GLY A 406 -2.85 -14.33 5.31
N ALA A 407 -2.83 -14.05 6.61
CA ALA A 407 -3.80 -14.60 7.58
C ALA A 407 -5.24 -14.08 7.42
N ALA A 408 -5.52 -13.20 6.45
CA ALA A 408 -6.86 -12.78 6.04
C ALA A 408 -7.21 -13.15 4.59
N VAL A 409 -6.36 -13.95 3.92
CA VAL A 409 -6.72 -14.67 2.68
C VAL A 409 -7.56 -15.87 3.10
N ARG A 410 -8.63 -16.17 2.35
CA ARG A 410 -9.50 -17.29 2.68
C ARG A 410 -8.82 -18.61 2.31
N THR A 411 -8.90 -19.59 3.21
CA THR A 411 -8.57 -20.99 2.90
C THR A 411 -9.63 -21.55 1.95
N PRO A 412 -9.27 -22.51 1.07
CA PRO A 412 -10.28 -23.21 0.27
C PRO A 412 -11.32 -23.91 1.12
N SER A 413 -12.51 -24.15 0.56
CA SER A 413 -13.58 -24.90 1.24
C SER A 413 -13.62 -26.37 0.82
N THR A 414 -12.97 -26.73 -0.30
CA THR A 414 -12.74 -28.13 -0.70
C THR A 414 -11.35 -28.63 -0.26
N PRO A 415 -11.18 -29.92 0.11
CA PRO A 415 -9.86 -30.48 0.44
C PRO A 415 -8.83 -30.37 -0.71
N ASN A 416 -9.28 -30.48 -1.96
CA ASN A 416 -8.44 -30.37 -3.15
C ASN A 416 -8.12 -28.92 -3.55
N GLY A 417 -8.76 -27.94 -2.90
CA GLY A 417 -8.61 -26.51 -3.21
C GLY A 417 -9.21 -26.03 -4.53
N GLU A 418 -9.93 -26.90 -5.26
CA GLU A 418 -10.49 -26.65 -6.60
C GLU A 418 -11.35 -25.38 -6.67
N ASP A 419 -12.09 -25.10 -5.60
CA ASP A 419 -12.99 -23.97 -5.44
C ASP A 419 -12.29 -22.61 -5.21
N HIS A 420 -10.98 -22.59 -4.94
CA HIS A 420 -10.21 -21.36 -4.66
C HIS A 420 -8.86 -21.28 -5.42
N GLN A 421 -8.71 -21.96 -6.57
CA GLN A 421 -7.44 -21.98 -7.31
C GLN A 421 -7.07 -20.63 -7.94
N LEU A 422 -5.83 -20.17 -7.70
CA LEU A 422 -5.27 -18.94 -8.25
C LEU A 422 -4.56 -19.18 -9.59
N LYS A 423 -5.20 -18.79 -10.70
CA LYS A 423 -4.77 -19.08 -12.08
C LYS A 423 -4.32 -17.86 -12.91
N LYS A 424 -3.99 -16.74 -12.26
CA LYS A 424 -3.74 -15.43 -12.91
C LYS A 424 -2.40 -14.85 -12.45
N PRO A 425 -1.58 -14.25 -13.34
CA PRO A 425 -0.26 -13.70 -13.02
C PRO A 425 -0.24 -12.85 -11.74
N LEU A 426 0.80 -13.04 -10.92
CA LEU A 426 0.93 -12.41 -9.62
C LEU A 426 2.34 -11.84 -9.37
N LEU A 427 2.42 -10.57 -8.99
CA LEU A 427 3.63 -9.98 -8.41
C LEU A 427 3.43 -9.70 -6.91
N GLY A 428 4.21 -10.39 -6.06
CA GLY A 428 4.35 -10.08 -4.65
C GLY A 428 5.53 -9.17 -4.34
N ILE A 429 5.30 -8.07 -3.62
CA ILE A 429 6.34 -7.16 -3.12
C ILE A 429 6.21 -7.01 -1.60
N ASN A 430 7.07 -7.71 -0.87
CA ASN A 430 7.18 -7.61 0.58
C ASN A 430 8.16 -6.51 1.03
N SER A 431 7.98 -6.04 2.25
CA SER A 431 8.92 -5.23 3.01
C SER A 431 9.76 -6.10 3.95
N GLU A 432 11.00 -5.70 4.21
CA GLU A 432 11.93 -6.55 4.98
C GLU A 432 11.46 -6.83 6.42
N ALA A 433 10.82 -5.89 7.10
CA ALA A 433 10.30 -6.15 8.45
C ALA A 433 9.10 -7.10 8.47
N PHE A 434 8.30 -7.13 7.39
CA PHE A 434 7.11 -7.98 7.27
C PHE A 434 7.47 -9.39 6.77
N MET A 435 8.46 -9.51 5.88
CA MET A 435 9.08 -10.77 5.45
C MET A 435 9.54 -11.64 6.64
N TYR A 436 9.98 -11.04 7.75
CA TYR A 436 10.39 -11.79 8.94
C TYR A 436 9.24 -12.43 9.75
N TRP A 437 7.98 -12.22 9.37
CA TRP A 437 6.83 -12.94 9.92
C TRP A 437 6.65 -14.26 9.15
N GLN A 438 7.22 -15.35 9.67
CA GLN A 438 7.37 -16.62 8.95
C GLN A 438 6.06 -17.14 8.35
N SER A 439 5.01 -17.36 9.16
CA SER A 439 3.72 -17.89 8.63
C SER A 439 3.05 -17.01 7.57
N ASN A 440 3.30 -15.70 7.58
CA ASN A 440 2.86 -14.79 6.52
C ASN A 440 3.76 -14.90 5.27
N LEU A 441 5.07 -15.10 5.43
CA LEU A 441 6.01 -15.38 4.33
C LEU A 441 5.68 -16.72 3.66
N ASP A 442 5.36 -17.75 4.45
CA ASP A 442 4.97 -19.08 3.97
C ASP A 442 3.67 -18.97 3.16
N THR A 443 2.67 -18.25 3.69
CA THR A 443 1.39 -18.00 3.00
C THR A 443 1.57 -17.30 1.66
N VAL A 444 2.36 -16.22 1.58
CA VAL A 444 2.57 -15.52 0.29
C VAL A 444 3.44 -16.31 -0.68
N SER A 445 4.37 -17.13 -0.17
CA SER A 445 5.17 -18.04 -0.99
C SER A 445 4.31 -19.15 -1.59
N ALA A 446 3.40 -19.74 -0.80
CA ALA A 446 2.42 -20.71 -1.26
C ALA A 446 1.52 -20.12 -2.37
N LEU A 447 0.90 -18.96 -2.13
CA LEU A 447 0.04 -18.27 -3.12
C LEU A 447 0.79 -17.91 -4.42
N THR A 448 2.06 -17.50 -4.32
CA THR A 448 2.85 -17.16 -5.51
C THR A 448 3.30 -18.41 -6.28
N ASN A 449 3.59 -19.52 -5.58
CA ASN A 449 3.87 -20.80 -6.22
C ASN A 449 2.62 -21.43 -6.85
N GLU A 450 1.46 -21.38 -6.18
CA GLU A 450 0.14 -21.77 -6.70
C GLU A 450 -0.12 -21.06 -8.05
N SER A 451 0.02 -19.74 -8.06
CA SER A 451 -0.08 -18.92 -9.28
C SER A 451 0.97 -19.31 -10.34
N LYS A 452 2.23 -19.54 -9.94
CA LYS A 452 3.33 -19.91 -10.84
C LYS A 452 3.09 -21.22 -11.59
N LEU A 453 2.30 -22.16 -11.07
CA LEU A 453 1.95 -23.41 -11.76
C LEU A 453 1.23 -23.19 -13.09
N THR A 454 0.54 -22.05 -13.26
CA THR A 454 -0.30 -21.76 -14.44
C THR A 454 -0.05 -20.41 -15.08
N ALA A 455 0.61 -19.47 -14.39
CA ALA A 455 0.79 -18.10 -14.87
C ALA A 455 2.07 -17.42 -14.35
N PRO A 456 2.74 -16.56 -15.15
CA PRO A 456 3.97 -15.88 -14.75
C PRO A 456 3.83 -15.09 -13.45
N SER A 457 4.61 -15.50 -12.45
CA SER A 457 4.52 -15.02 -11.08
C SER A 457 5.89 -14.80 -10.43
N TRP A 458 5.97 -13.80 -9.55
CA TRP A 458 7.20 -13.39 -8.86
C TRP A 458 6.94 -12.98 -7.41
N LEU A 459 7.90 -13.22 -6.52
CA LEU A 459 7.90 -12.73 -5.14
C LEU A 459 9.25 -12.08 -4.81
N ILE A 460 9.22 -10.80 -4.44
CA ILE A 460 10.41 -10.01 -4.05
C ILE A 460 10.26 -9.39 -2.66
N THR A 461 11.38 -9.00 -2.05
CA THR A 461 11.42 -8.15 -0.84
C THR A 461 12.29 -6.92 -1.05
N VAL A 462 11.77 -5.74 -0.71
CA VAL A 462 12.51 -4.47 -0.78
C VAL A 462 13.31 -4.27 0.50
N ARG A 463 14.64 -4.25 0.39
CA ARG A 463 15.55 -4.24 1.54
C ARG A 463 15.49 -2.90 2.28
N GLY A 464 15.50 -2.98 3.62
CA GLY A 464 15.53 -1.86 4.56
C GLY A 464 14.19 -1.18 4.82
N THR A 465 13.10 -1.71 4.26
CA THR A 465 11.73 -1.20 4.38
C THR A 465 10.97 -1.82 5.56
N ILE A 466 9.76 -1.32 5.80
CA ILE A 466 8.81 -1.76 6.82
C ILE A 466 7.39 -1.75 6.23
N HIS A 467 6.40 -2.38 6.86
CA HIS A 467 5.02 -2.47 6.34
C HIS A 467 4.45 -1.14 5.84
N VAL A 468 4.60 -0.05 6.62
CA VAL A 468 4.09 1.28 6.24
C VAL A 468 4.87 1.96 5.08
N SER A 469 5.99 1.38 4.62
CA SER A 469 6.73 1.84 3.42
C SER A 469 5.89 1.77 2.14
N GLN A 470 4.90 0.87 2.09
CA GLN A 470 3.96 0.73 0.98
C GLN A 470 2.96 1.91 0.86
N SER A 471 3.00 2.87 1.78
CA SER A 471 2.01 3.95 1.92
C SER A 471 2.66 5.34 2.07
N ASP A 472 1.85 6.38 1.85
CA ASP A 472 2.24 7.79 2.01
C ASP A 472 2.78 8.11 3.42
N PHE A 473 2.44 7.32 4.45
CA PHE A 473 2.90 7.53 5.83
C PHE A 473 4.43 7.50 5.94
N SER A 474 5.12 6.62 5.22
CA SER A 474 6.59 6.55 5.23
C SER A 474 7.26 7.78 4.60
N ILE A 475 6.57 8.40 3.64
CA ILE A 475 7.01 9.58 2.91
C ILE A 475 6.75 10.87 3.72
N LEU A 476 5.61 10.94 4.41
CA LEU A 476 5.20 12.08 5.24
C LEU A 476 5.83 12.09 6.64
N TYR A 477 6.12 10.91 7.20
CA TYR A 477 6.71 10.73 8.52
C TYR A 477 8.04 9.94 8.49
N PRO A 478 9.02 10.32 7.65
CA PRO A 478 10.22 9.50 7.40
C PRO A 478 11.11 9.38 8.64
N HIS A 479 11.24 10.47 9.42
CA HIS A 479 12.03 10.46 10.66
C HIS A 479 11.45 9.49 11.70
N ILE A 480 10.13 9.46 11.85
CA ILE A 480 9.42 8.53 12.73
C ILE A 480 9.68 7.08 12.31
N CYS A 481 9.56 6.80 11.02
CA CYS A 481 9.85 5.47 10.46
C CYS A 481 11.32 5.06 10.67
N THR A 482 12.28 5.98 10.51
CA THR A 482 13.71 5.70 10.70
C THR A 482 14.14 5.55 12.16
N PHE A 483 13.58 6.35 13.09
CA PHE A 483 14.02 6.36 14.49
C PHE A 483 13.32 5.31 15.35
N LEU A 484 12.01 5.11 15.14
CA LEU A 484 11.16 4.26 15.98
C LEU A 484 10.92 2.89 15.34
N LEU A 485 10.56 2.88 14.05
CA LEU A 485 10.32 1.65 13.27
C LEU A 485 11.59 1.11 12.58
N LYS A 486 12.73 1.80 12.81
CA LYS A 486 14.08 1.41 12.36
C LYS A 486 14.23 1.21 10.85
N MET A 487 13.36 1.84 10.03
CA MET A 487 13.47 1.83 8.57
C MET A 487 14.83 2.37 8.11
N THR A 488 15.54 1.61 7.27
CA THR A 488 16.90 1.95 6.79
C THR A 488 16.93 2.34 5.30
N ALA A 489 15.91 1.95 4.54
CA ALA A 489 15.67 2.41 3.17
C ALA A 489 15.27 3.89 3.12
N ASN A 490 15.41 4.51 1.94
CA ASN A 490 14.78 5.80 1.67
C ASN A 490 13.35 5.56 1.15
N PRO A 491 12.30 6.16 1.74
CA PRO A 491 10.92 5.85 1.36
C PRO A 491 10.59 6.25 -0.08
N LYS A 492 11.27 7.26 -0.65
CA LYS A 492 11.12 7.60 -2.07
C LYS A 492 11.78 6.55 -2.99
N ARG A 493 12.91 5.97 -2.58
CA ARG A 493 13.56 4.88 -3.34
C ARG A 493 12.78 3.57 -3.24
N ALA A 494 12.17 3.28 -2.08
CA ALA A 494 11.25 2.16 -1.93
C ALA A 494 10.05 2.28 -2.89
N LEU A 495 9.43 3.46 -2.96
CA LEU A 495 8.40 3.76 -3.97
C LEU A 495 8.92 3.58 -5.41
N ASP A 496 10.10 4.13 -5.74
CA ASP A 496 10.70 3.96 -7.08
C ASP A 496 10.88 2.48 -7.44
N LEU A 497 11.34 1.64 -6.49
CA LEU A 497 11.56 0.20 -6.67
C LEU A 497 10.24 -0.57 -6.87
N ASN A 498 9.23 -0.33 -6.02
CA ASN A 498 7.90 -0.93 -6.13
C ASN A 498 7.27 -0.69 -7.51
N ILE A 499 7.32 0.57 -7.97
CA ILE A 499 6.78 0.97 -9.26
C ILE A 499 7.59 0.36 -10.41
N SER A 500 8.92 0.25 -10.29
CA SER A 500 9.75 -0.40 -11.32
C SER A 500 9.40 -1.88 -11.49
N ALA A 501 9.38 -2.65 -10.40
CA ALA A 501 9.02 -4.07 -10.43
C ALA A 501 7.59 -4.28 -10.97
N SER A 502 6.66 -3.40 -10.60
CA SER A 502 5.28 -3.44 -11.09
C SER A 502 5.15 -3.13 -12.57
N LEU A 503 5.86 -2.13 -13.09
CA LEU A 503 5.85 -1.81 -14.52
C LEU A 503 6.59 -2.88 -15.33
N GLU A 504 7.69 -3.44 -14.82
CA GLU A 504 8.37 -4.60 -15.41
C GLU A 504 7.44 -5.81 -15.50
N PHE A 505 6.71 -6.14 -14.43
CA PHE A 505 5.73 -7.22 -14.42
C PHE A 505 4.62 -6.98 -15.44
N LEU A 506 3.97 -5.82 -15.40
CA LEU A 506 2.88 -5.49 -16.31
C LEU A 506 3.34 -5.45 -17.79
N SER A 507 4.58 -5.07 -18.06
CA SER A 507 5.16 -5.11 -19.40
C SER A 507 5.37 -6.53 -19.97
N ARG A 508 5.34 -7.57 -19.11
CA ARG A 508 5.52 -9.00 -19.44
C ARG A 508 4.23 -9.83 -19.42
N VAL A 509 3.11 -9.31 -18.89
CA VAL A 509 1.85 -10.10 -18.72
C VAL A 509 0.62 -9.50 -19.42
N LEU A 510 0.68 -8.23 -19.78
CA LEU A 510 -0.30 -7.58 -20.65
C LEU A 510 0.08 -7.79 -22.13
N ILE A 511 -0.91 -8.02 -23.00
CA ILE A 511 -0.69 -8.12 -24.46
C ILE A 511 -0.04 -6.83 -25.01
N PRO A 512 0.63 -6.87 -26.19
CA PRO A 512 1.46 -5.77 -26.67
C PRO A 512 0.78 -4.40 -26.67
N GLU A 513 -0.48 -4.32 -27.08
CA GLU A 513 -1.27 -3.09 -27.18
C GLU A 513 -1.56 -2.51 -25.78
N ARG A 514 -1.98 -3.38 -24.85
CA ARG A 514 -2.23 -3.00 -23.44
C ARG A 514 -0.95 -2.58 -22.69
N SER A 515 0.22 -2.90 -23.23
CA SER A 515 1.54 -2.63 -22.63
C SER A 515 2.38 -1.62 -23.42
N ALA A 516 1.90 -1.09 -24.54
CA ALA A 516 2.63 -0.13 -25.38
C ALA A 516 3.01 1.15 -24.60
N ILE A 517 2.06 1.73 -23.86
CA ILE A 517 2.33 2.90 -23.01
C ILE A 517 3.27 2.59 -21.83
N ILE A 518 3.26 1.34 -21.34
CA ILE A 518 4.13 0.90 -20.24
C ILE A 518 5.57 0.82 -20.74
N ARG A 519 5.84 0.02 -21.79
CA ARG A 519 7.19 -0.12 -22.38
C ARG A 519 7.79 1.22 -22.83
N ARG A 520 6.94 2.14 -23.32
CA ARG A 520 7.36 3.48 -23.76
C ARG A 520 7.75 4.42 -22.63
N THR A 521 7.17 4.28 -21.43
CA THR A 521 7.32 5.28 -20.35
C THR A 521 8.10 4.79 -19.14
N MET A 522 8.18 3.47 -18.93
CA MET A 522 8.82 2.85 -17.78
C MET A 522 10.32 3.15 -17.68
N ILE A 523 10.85 3.09 -16.47
CA ILE A 523 12.29 3.06 -16.22
C ILE A 523 12.65 1.62 -15.85
N VAL A 524 13.30 0.93 -16.78
CA VAL A 524 13.79 -0.44 -16.60
C VAL A 524 14.92 -0.44 -15.57
N GLU A 525 14.82 -1.28 -14.54
CA GLU A 525 15.87 -1.49 -13.54
C GLU A 525 16.31 -2.96 -13.42
N ASN A 526 15.71 -3.87 -14.21
CA ASN A 526 15.95 -5.33 -14.24
C ASN A 526 15.82 -5.96 -12.86
N ILE A 527 14.68 -5.70 -12.19
CA ILE A 527 14.35 -6.24 -10.87
C ILE A 527 13.79 -7.65 -10.99
N LEU A 528 13.01 -7.93 -12.05
CA LEU A 528 12.44 -9.27 -12.26
C LEU A 528 13.42 -10.29 -12.88
N ASP A 529 14.59 -9.81 -13.31
CA ASP A 529 15.71 -10.61 -13.84
C ASP A 529 16.80 -10.86 -12.78
N LEU A 530 16.47 -10.62 -11.51
CA LEU A 530 17.34 -10.97 -10.39
C LEU A 530 17.16 -12.43 -10.00
N GLU A 531 18.29 -13.12 -9.83
CA GLU A 531 18.28 -14.52 -9.38
C GLU A 531 17.72 -14.68 -7.95
N PRO A 532 16.92 -15.72 -7.68
CA PRO A 532 16.44 -16.05 -6.34
C PRO A 532 17.56 -16.20 -5.31
N ILE A 533 17.28 -15.78 -4.07
CA ILE A 533 18.17 -16.04 -2.93
C ILE A 533 18.09 -17.52 -2.53
N LYS A 534 19.20 -18.09 -2.05
CA LYS A 534 19.23 -19.46 -1.51
C LYS A 534 18.82 -19.55 -0.04
N GLU A 535 19.03 -18.48 0.73
CA GLU A 535 18.82 -18.41 2.17
C GLU A 535 18.25 -17.05 2.55
N LEU A 536 17.39 -17.00 3.58
CA LEU A 536 16.75 -15.78 4.10
C LEU A 536 17.70 -15.00 5.05
N PRO A 537 18.16 -13.77 4.72
CA PRO A 537 19.17 -13.10 5.53
C PRO A 537 18.62 -12.55 6.85
N VAL A 538 19.18 -13.00 7.98
CA VAL A 538 18.67 -12.71 9.34
C VAL A 538 19.25 -11.46 10.02
N ASP A 539 20.24 -10.77 9.43
CA ASP A 539 20.99 -9.66 10.03
C ASP A 539 20.16 -8.55 10.70
N ARG A 540 18.95 -8.30 10.16
CA ARG A 540 18.03 -7.26 10.62
C ARG A 540 16.72 -7.81 11.18
N LYS A 541 16.62 -9.14 11.39
CA LYS A 541 15.46 -9.80 12.02
C LYS A 541 15.26 -9.22 13.43
N PRO A 542 14.07 -8.68 13.76
CA PRO A 542 13.76 -8.23 15.12
C PRO A 542 13.61 -9.42 16.09
N ASN A 543 13.60 -9.14 17.39
CA ASN A 543 13.09 -10.08 18.40
C ASN A 543 11.56 -10.16 18.28
N ASP A 544 10.95 -11.28 18.65
CA ASP A 544 9.62 -11.68 18.12
C ASP A 544 8.45 -10.76 18.51
N LYS A 545 8.48 -10.11 19.70
CA LYS A 545 7.55 -9.02 20.08
C LYS A 545 7.55 -7.81 19.10
N TRP A 546 8.48 -7.78 18.15
CA TRP A 546 8.69 -6.70 17.19
C TRP A 546 8.73 -7.15 15.72
N THR A 547 8.46 -8.43 15.45
CA THR A 547 8.22 -8.99 14.11
C THR A 547 7.07 -8.27 13.40
N ALA A 548 7.11 -8.21 12.06
CA ALA A 548 6.24 -7.39 11.20
C ALA A 548 6.32 -5.86 11.39
N VAL A 549 6.80 -5.37 12.53
CA VAL A 549 6.67 -3.96 12.97
C VAL A 549 7.91 -3.11 12.69
N ARG A 550 9.11 -3.64 12.93
CA ARG A 550 10.36 -2.87 12.83
C ARG A 550 11.57 -3.75 12.52
N LEU A 551 12.62 -3.13 11.98
CA LEU A 551 13.92 -3.79 11.79
C LEU A 551 14.81 -3.74 13.06
N LYS A 552 15.80 -4.64 13.12
CA LYS A 552 16.93 -4.56 14.05
C LYS A 552 18.08 -3.79 13.38
N ILE A 553 18.74 -2.89 14.11
CA ILE A 553 19.94 -2.18 13.64
C ILE A 553 21.10 -2.52 14.60
N PRO A 554 22.03 -3.39 14.22
CA PRO A 554 23.23 -3.67 15.02
C PRO A 554 24.02 -2.39 15.32
N HIS A 555 24.36 -2.18 16.60
CA HIS A 555 25.12 -1.02 17.09
C HIS A 555 24.57 0.35 16.60
N GLU A 556 23.27 0.60 16.79
CA GLU A 556 22.49 1.73 16.25
C GLU A 556 23.20 3.11 16.26
N ALA A 557 23.90 3.46 17.35
CA ALA A 557 24.66 4.72 17.44
C ALA A 557 25.84 4.78 16.44
N ARG A 558 26.70 3.76 16.42
CA ARG A 558 27.85 3.65 15.50
C ARG A 558 27.39 3.56 14.04
N ALA A 559 26.35 2.77 13.78
CA ALA A 559 25.76 2.59 12.46
C ALA A 559 25.17 3.89 11.87
N ARG A 560 24.65 4.80 12.70
CA ARG A 560 24.14 6.10 12.23
C ARG A 560 25.22 7.16 12.06
N LEU A 561 26.23 7.20 12.92
CA LEU A 561 27.32 8.18 12.86
C LEU A 561 28.26 7.93 11.67
N GLY A 562 28.81 6.72 11.52
CA GLY A 562 29.81 6.44 10.48
C GLY A 562 29.27 6.49 9.05
N ALA A 563 28.02 6.09 8.83
CA ALA A 563 27.50 5.77 7.51
C ALA A 563 27.27 6.99 6.58
N SER A 564 27.35 8.24 7.07
CA SER A 564 27.38 9.42 6.19
C SER A 564 28.77 9.66 5.59
N ILE A 565 29.84 9.39 6.35
CA ILE A 565 31.22 9.50 5.89
C ILE A 565 31.52 8.35 4.93
N GLU A 566 31.13 7.12 5.30
CA GLU A 566 31.30 5.93 4.46
C GLU A 566 30.62 6.08 3.08
N ARG A 567 29.39 6.62 3.04
CA ARG A 567 28.71 6.95 1.77
C ARG A 567 29.49 7.95 0.91
N LYS A 568 30.12 8.96 1.51
CA LYS A 568 30.90 9.97 0.77
C LYS A 568 32.24 9.39 0.27
N MET A 569 32.84 8.47 1.01
CA MET A 569 34.08 7.79 0.63
C MET A 569 33.87 6.71 -0.44
N LYS A 570 32.92 5.78 -0.25
CA LYS A 570 32.64 4.71 -1.22
C LYS A 570 32.15 5.26 -2.57
N ARG A 571 31.30 6.30 -2.56
CA ARG A 571 30.78 6.95 -3.78
C ARG A 571 31.82 7.77 -4.57
N ASN A 572 33.02 7.95 -4.02
CA ASN A 572 34.14 8.65 -4.66
C ASN A 572 35.28 7.71 -5.08
N ARG A 573 35.12 6.38 -4.93
CA ARG A 573 36.02 5.41 -5.56
C ARG A 573 35.44 5.01 -6.93
N PRO A 574 36.20 5.07 -8.03
CA PRO A 574 35.85 4.33 -9.23
C PRO A 574 35.98 2.83 -8.94
N ASP A 575 35.06 2.03 -9.49
CA ASP A 575 35.15 0.56 -9.40
C ASP A 575 36.38 0.07 -10.19
N LYS A 576 37.20 -0.78 -9.56
CA LYS A 576 38.42 -1.31 -10.17
C LYS A 576 38.19 -2.58 -11.00
N ASP A 577 37.07 -3.27 -10.77
CA ASP A 577 36.92 -4.68 -11.18
C ASP A 577 35.96 -4.88 -12.36
N GLY A 578 35.43 -3.79 -12.95
CA GLY A 578 34.60 -3.78 -14.18
C GLY A 578 33.22 -4.44 -14.08
N LYS A 579 33.00 -5.32 -13.10
CA LYS A 579 31.74 -6.03 -12.86
C LYS A 579 30.70 -5.09 -12.26
N ASN A 580 29.89 -4.52 -13.13
CA ASN A 580 28.71 -3.72 -12.78
C ASN A 580 27.61 -4.64 -12.20
N GLU A 581 27.83 -5.17 -11.00
CA GLU A 581 26.80 -5.92 -10.26
C GLU A 581 25.55 -5.05 -10.13
N SER A 582 24.43 -5.51 -10.70
CA SER A 582 23.19 -4.72 -10.72
C SER A 582 22.88 -4.19 -9.32
N SER A 583 22.91 -2.87 -9.19
CA SER A 583 22.52 -2.14 -7.97
C SER A 583 21.20 -2.63 -7.35
N ALA A 584 20.28 -3.18 -8.15
CA ALA A 584 19.04 -3.78 -7.66
C ALA A 584 19.29 -5.02 -6.77
N LYS A 585 20.33 -5.85 -7.01
CA LYS A 585 20.74 -6.96 -6.11
C LYS A 585 21.06 -6.49 -4.70
N ASN A 586 21.50 -5.24 -4.55
CA ASN A 586 21.81 -4.65 -3.26
C ASN A 586 20.57 -4.04 -2.57
N GLU A 587 19.48 -3.78 -3.31
CA GLU A 587 18.25 -3.14 -2.81
C GLU A 587 17.04 -4.08 -2.74
N ILE A 588 17.06 -5.22 -3.44
CA ILE A 588 15.99 -6.21 -3.57
C ILE A 588 16.54 -7.60 -3.22
N TRP A 589 15.68 -8.45 -2.66
CA TRP A 589 15.82 -9.91 -2.68
C TRP A 589 14.72 -10.53 -3.55
N MET A 590 15.08 -11.48 -4.41
CA MET A 590 14.13 -12.32 -5.15
C MET A 590 13.93 -13.63 -4.38
N HIS A 591 12.70 -14.11 -4.27
CA HIS A 591 12.36 -15.39 -3.63
C HIS A 591 11.79 -16.38 -4.63
N ILE A 592 10.82 -15.93 -5.44
CA ILE A 592 10.18 -16.71 -6.49
C ILE A 592 10.28 -15.92 -7.79
N LYS A 593 10.77 -16.58 -8.84
CA LYS A 593 10.93 -16.04 -10.20
C LYS A 593 10.22 -16.98 -11.17
N THR A 594 9.64 -16.42 -12.24
CA THR A 594 9.26 -17.22 -13.43
C THR A 594 10.32 -17.02 -14.50
N GLU A 595 10.85 -18.13 -15.01
CA GLU A 595 11.87 -18.12 -16.06
C GLU A 595 11.28 -17.75 -17.42
N GLU A 596 12.11 -17.18 -18.30
CA GLU A 596 11.68 -16.60 -19.58
C GLU A 596 10.98 -17.62 -20.49
N GLU A 597 11.38 -18.89 -20.44
CA GLU A 597 10.75 -19.99 -21.16
C GLU A 597 9.30 -20.25 -20.69
N GLY A 598 9.04 -20.11 -19.38
CA GLY A 598 7.71 -20.22 -18.79
C GLY A 598 6.80 -19.06 -19.21
N ILE A 599 7.34 -17.85 -19.33
CA ILE A 599 6.62 -16.70 -19.91
C ILE A 599 6.23 -17.02 -21.35
N LYS A 600 7.19 -17.43 -22.19
CA LYS A 600 6.97 -17.79 -23.60
C LYS A 600 6.05 -18.99 -23.78
N ALA A 601 5.98 -19.92 -22.83
CA ALA A 601 5.01 -21.02 -22.84
C ALA A 601 3.59 -20.50 -22.59
N TRP A 602 3.40 -19.64 -21.60
CA TRP A 602 2.12 -19.03 -21.26
C TRP A 602 1.61 -18.07 -22.34
N GLU A 603 2.48 -17.27 -22.96
CA GLU A 603 2.14 -16.40 -24.11
C GLU A 603 1.62 -17.21 -25.32
N ARG A 604 2.24 -18.37 -25.60
CA ARG A 604 1.76 -19.32 -26.62
C ARG A 604 0.39 -19.90 -26.26
N GLN A 605 0.20 -20.36 -25.02
CA GLN A 605 -1.10 -20.88 -24.55
C GLN A 605 -2.23 -19.83 -24.65
N ARG A 606 -1.92 -18.55 -24.46
CA ARG A 606 -2.88 -17.44 -24.61
C ARG A 606 -3.13 -17.02 -26.07
N GLY A 607 -2.51 -17.66 -27.06
CA GLY A 607 -2.66 -17.31 -28.47
C GLY A 607 -1.99 -15.99 -28.89
N VAL A 608 -1.12 -15.41 -28.04
CA VAL A 608 -0.49 -14.11 -28.29
C VAL A 608 0.71 -14.23 -29.27
N GLY A 609 1.22 -15.45 -29.48
CA GLY A 609 2.32 -15.76 -30.41
C GLY A 609 1.86 -16.38 -31.73
N GLY A 610 1.43 -15.56 -32.69
CA GLY A 610 0.89 -15.99 -33.98
C GLY A 610 1.91 -16.44 -35.04
N LYS A 611 2.59 -17.58 -34.84
CA LYS A 611 3.16 -18.39 -35.95
C LYS A 611 3.21 -19.87 -35.56
N LYS A 612 2.46 -20.72 -36.26
CA LYS A 612 2.60 -22.17 -36.14
C LYS A 612 3.97 -22.61 -36.67
N GLN A 613 4.61 -23.52 -35.95
CA GLN A 613 5.59 -24.44 -36.49
C GLN A 613 5.28 -25.81 -35.86
N GLU A 614 5.37 -26.86 -36.66
CA GLU A 614 4.80 -28.18 -36.32
C GLU A 614 5.75 -29.03 -35.46
N ASN A 615 5.24 -30.13 -34.93
CA ASN A 615 5.90 -30.96 -33.92
C ASN A 615 7.14 -31.68 -34.47
N ASP A 616 8.04 -32.07 -33.57
CA ASP A 616 8.70 -33.38 -33.68
C ASP A 616 8.98 -33.97 -32.28
N ASP A 617 9.30 -35.28 -32.23
CA ASP A 617 9.37 -36.17 -31.05
C ASP A 617 10.10 -35.60 -29.81
N GLY A 618 9.67 -35.85 -28.57
CA GLY A 618 9.14 -37.11 -28.05
C GLY A 618 10.21 -37.87 -27.26
N ARG A 619 10.18 -37.76 -25.92
CA ARG A 619 10.75 -38.78 -25.01
C ARG A 619 10.25 -38.61 -23.57
N ASP A 620 9.74 -39.71 -23.00
CA ASP A 620 9.45 -39.84 -21.57
C ASP A 620 10.74 -40.17 -20.78
N GLU A 621 10.88 -39.61 -19.57
CA GLU A 621 11.67 -40.24 -18.52
C GLU A 621 10.91 -40.19 -17.17
N ASN A 622 10.55 -41.37 -16.66
CA ASN A 622 9.98 -41.54 -15.32
C ASN A 622 11.09 -41.48 -14.26
N VAL A 623 10.93 -40.63 -13.24
CA VAL A 623 11.69 -40.73 -11.98
C VAL A 623 10.70 -40.75 -10.81
N LYS A 624 10.94 -41.67 -9.87
CA LYS A 624 9.99 -42.06 -8.80
C LYS A 624 9.96 -41.06 -7.63
N ARG A 625 8.87 -41.14 -6.85
CA ARG A 625 8.78 -40.64 -5.47
C ARG A 625 8.83 -41.80 -4.47
N GLU A 626 9.65 -41.63 -3.43
CA GLU A 626 9.61 -42.24 -2.09
C GLU A 626 10.19 -41.08 -1.22
N GLU A 627 9.53 -40.37 -0.29
CA GLU A 627 8.50 -40.63 0.76
C GLU A 627 9.03 -41.37 2.01
N GLU A 628 8.43 -41.07 3.18
CA GLU A 628 8.90 -41.19 4.60
C GLU A 628 9.63 -39.92 5.11
N GLU A 629 9.15 -39.10 6.07
CA GLU A 629 8.38 -39.27 7.34
C GLU A 629 9.21 -39.67 8.58
N GLY A 630 8.88 -39.06 9.73
CA GLY A 630 9.56 -39.25 11.03
C GLY A 630 9.33 -38.07 12.00
N GLU A 631 8.57 -38.30 13.07
CA GLU A 631 8.10 -37.27 14.01
C GLU A 631 9.03 -37.02 15.23
N ALA A 632 8.62 -36.13 16.12
CA ALA A 632 9.41 -35.54 17.21
C ALA A 632 9.13 -36.12 18.63
N LYS A 633 9.97 -35.69 19.58
CA LYS A 633 9.76 -35.49 21.04
C LYS A 633 10.95 -34.65 21.55
N GLU A 634 10.86 -33.54 22.29
CA GLU A 634 10.03 -33.07 23.45
C GLU A 634 10.79 -33.14 24.80
N GLU A 635 10.32 -32.36 25.79
CA GLU A 635 10.92 -32.00 27.11
C GLU A 635 12.11 -30.99 26.99
N GLU A 636 12.14 -29.78 27.57
CA GLU A 636 11.78 -29.20 28.90
C GLU A 636 12.78 -29.55 30.03
N GLU A 637 13.13 -28.71 31.03
CA GLU A 637 12.75 -27.31 31.39
C GLU A 637 13.91 -26.29 31.04
N GLU A 638 14.40 -25.26 31.76
CA GLU A 638 14.18 -24.60 33.09
C GLU A 638 13.65 -23.15 32.92
N GLU A 639 12.79 -22.68 33.82
CA GLU A 639 12.28 -21.30 33.90
C GLU A 639 13.07 -20.40 34.88
N TRP A 640 13.31 -19.11 34.55
CA TRP A 640 13.30 -18.04 35.57
C TRP A 640 12.73 -16.72 35.03
N GLU A 641 11.87 -16.08 35.82
CA GLU A 641 10.75 -15.30 35.28
C GLU A 641 10.68 -13.82 35.71
N ARG A 642 9.70 -13.10 35.12
CA ARG A 642 9.05 -11.86 35.59
C ARG A 642 9.91 -10.70 36.10
N ILE A 643 9.89 -9.61 35.32
CA ILE A 643 9.44 -8.29 35.80
C ILE A 643 8.97 -7.40 34.61
N PHE A 644 7.97 -6.55 34.83
CA PHE A 644 7.28 -5.64 33.87
C PHE A 644 6.32 -6.25 32.84
N THR A 645 5.11 -6.59 33.29
CA THR A 645 3.88 -6.54 32.48
C THR A 645 3.20 -5.15 32.53
N ALA A 646 2.12 -4.97 31.75
CA ALA A 646 1.23 -3.80 31.71
C ALA A 646 1.80 -2.47 31.14
N ILE A 647 1.91 -2.40 29.80
CA ILE A 647 1.23 -1.41 28.93
C ILE A 647 1.50 -1.82 27.47
N ASP A 648 0.45 -2.19 26.73
CA ASP A 648 0.54 -2.59 25.32
C ASP A 648 -0.41 -1.73 24.47
N TYR A 649 0.16 -1.03 23.50
CA TYR A 649 -0.54 -0.49 22.32
C TYR A 649 0.40 -0.57 21.11
N PRO A 650 -0.03 -1.09 19.96
CA PRO A 650 0.86 -1.30 18.82
C PRO A 650 1.21 0.02 18.11
N VAL A 651 2.53 0.27 17.99
CA VAL A 651 3.17 1.11 16.96
C VAL A 651 2.87 2.61 16.98
N PHE A 652 1.62 3.04 16.82
CA PHE A 652 1.24 4.44 16.63
C PHE A 652 1.32 5.28 17.92
N THR A 653 1.11 4.64 19.08
CA THR A 653 1.01 5.31 20.39
C THR A 653 2.36 5.82 20.90
N PHE A 654 3.42 5.05 20.70
CA PHE A 654 4.79 5.42 21.09
C PHE A 654 5.37 6.56 20.23
N ILE A 655 4.93 6.65 18.96
CA ILE A 655 5.29 7.71 18.01
C ILE A 655 4.90 9.09 18.54
N LEU A 656 3.70 9.20 19.10
CA LEU A 656 3.16 10.46 19.62
C LEU A 656 3.71 10.81 21.01
N TYR A 657 3.88 9.83 21.89
CA TYR A 657 4.40 10.06 23.25
C TYR A 657 5.81 10.68 23.28
N LEU A 658 6.73 10.16 22.46
CA LEU A 658 8.09 10.71 22.39
C LEU A 658 8.15 12.05 21.63
N SER A 659 7.34 12.22 20.58
CA SER A 659 7.25 13.49 19.84
C SER A 659 6.75 14.64 20.72
N TYR A 660 5.82 14.35 21.64
CA TYR A 660 5.31 15.31 22.63
C TYR A 660 6.41 15.80 23.59
N ARG A 661 7.24 14.90 24.15
CA ARG A 661 8.37 15.29 25.01
C ARG A 661 9.41 16.14 24.28
N ALA A 662 9.75 15.80 23.02
CA ALA A 662 10.75 16.54 22.24
C ALA A 662 10.34 18.00 21.93
N GLN A 663 9.06 18.27 21.70
CA GLN A 663 8.58 19.64 21.46
C GLN A 663 8.53 20.49 22.73
N ILE A 664 8.35 19.89 23.92
CA ILE A 664 8.37 20.61 25.19
C ILE A 664 9.77 21.09 25.54
N THR A 665 10.81 20.25 25.43
CA THR A 665 12.20 20.67 25.71
C THR A 665 12.68 21.75 24.74
N MET A 666 12.33 21.68 23.46
CA MET A 666 12.68 22.73 22.50
C MET A 666 11.96 24.06 22.76
N LYS A 667 10.71 24.06 23.26
CA LYS A 667 9.97 25.30 23.55
C LYS A 667 10.30 25.92 24.91
N MET A 668 10.60 25.14 25.95
CA MET A 668 10.97 25.72 27.25
C MET A 668 12.36 26.39 27.22
N SER A 669 13.32 25.83 26.48
CA SER A 669 14.64 26.44 26.27
C SER A 669 14.57 27.84 25.62
N ALA A 670 13.60 28.05 24.71
CA ALA A 670 13.40 29.32 24.02
C ALA A 670 12.64 30.39 24.84
N ILE A 671 11.99 30.02 25.95
CA ILE A 671 11.18 30.93 26.77
C ILE A 671 11.92 31.34 28.06
N LEU A 672 12.83 30.50 28.57
CA LEU A 672 13.63 30.76 29.78
C LEU A 672 14.79 31.76 29.63
N LYS A 673 14.76 32.64 28.62
CA LYS A 673 15.78 33.68 28.38
C LYS A 673 15.24 35.12 28.40
N TRP A 674 13.99 35.35 28.78
CA TRP A 674 13.40 36.70 28.84
C TRP A 674 12.45 36.85 30.02
N LEU A 675 12.98 37.33 31.16
CA LEU A 675 12.43 38.27 32.17
C LEU A 675 13.13 38.06 33.54
N PRO A 676 13.26 39.12 34.37
CA PRO A 676 14.06 39.09 35.60
C PRO A 676 13.29 38.59 36.84
N SER A 677 14.02 38.30 37.92
CA SER A 677 13.51 37.78 39.18
C SER A 677 12.89 38.84 40.10
N SER A 678 11.73 38.52 40.67
CA SER A 678 11.26 39.09 41.95
C SER A 678 10.50 38.00 42.74
N SER A 679 10.32 38.20 44.04
CA SER A 679 9.96 37.14 44.99
C SER A 679 8.59 37.32 45.65
N THR A 680 7.92 36.22 45.99
CA THR A 680 7.20 35.94 47.26
C THR A 680 6.48 34.58 47.18
N LYS A 681 5.89 34.11 48.30
CA LYS A 681 5.35 32.75 48.51
C LYS A 681 3.99 32.81 49.26
N PRO A 682 3.23 31.71 49.47
CA PRO A 682 1.94 31.56 48.77
C PRO A 682 0.72 31.42 49.68
N ARG A 683 -0.49 31.48 49.10
CA ARG A 683 -1.72 30.93 49.70
C ARG A 683 -2.58 30.15 48.69
N ARG A 684 -3.16 29.05 49.17
CA ARG A 684 -4.35 28.31 48.68
C ARG A 684 -5.55 28.76 49.57
N PRO A 685 -6.85 28.42 49.33
CA PRO A 685 -7.35 27.12 48.85
C PRO A 685 -8.65 27.15 47.98
N HIS A 686 -9.36 26.01 47.98
CA HIS A 686 -10.70 25.69 47.47
C HIS A 686 -10.89 25.31 45.98
N LEU A 687 -11.23 24.04 45.77
CA LEU A 687 -12.01 23.57 44.62
C LEU A 687 -13.50 23.68 44.96
N VAL A 688 -14.32 24.02 43.97
CA VAL A 688 -15.78 23.82 44.00
C VAL A 688 -16.11 22.56 43.18
N ALA A 689 -17.03 21.73 43.68
CA ALA A 689 -17.46 20.53 42.99
C ALA A 689 -18.43 20.84 41.84
N LEU A 690 -18.29 20.14 40.71
CA LEU A 690 -19.26 20.13 39.62
C LEU A 690 -19.84 18.73 39.44
N ARG A 691 -21.11 18.66 39.01
CA ARG A 691 -21.96 17.46 39.12
C ARG A 691 -21.52 16.30 38.22
N ARG A 692 -21.85 15.08 38.67
CA ARG A 692 -21.97 13.90 37.80
C ARG A 692 -23.16 14.07 36.86
N GLU A 693 -22.98 13.81 35.57
CA GLU A 693 -24.05 13.37 34.66
C GLU A 693 -23.55 12.19 33.81
N SER A 694 -24.46 11.26 33.52
CA SER A 694 -24.38 10.09 32.61
C SER A 694 -22.98 9.50 32.27
N ARG A 695 -22.62 8.40 32.94
CA ARG A 695 -21.68 7.39 32.40
C ARG A 695 -22.49 6.32 31.64
N ASP A 696 -22.57 6.43 30.31
CA ASP A 696 -23.12 5.38 29.42
C ASP A 696 -22.52 5.44 27.99
N GLU A 697 -21.18 5.51 27.88
CA GLU A 697 -20.44 5.36 26.61
C GLU A 697 -19.15 4.54 26.81
N ILE A 698 -19.22 3.28 27.25
CA ILE A 698 -18.04 2.41 27.41
C ILE A 698 -18.30 0.96 26.95
N TYR A 699 -17.39 0.44 26.11
CA TYR A 699 -17.24 -0.95 25.62
C TYR A 699 -18.43 -1.64 24.91
N TRP A 700 -18.39 -1.66 23.56
CA TRP A 700 -19.04 -2.63 22.67
C TRP A 700 -18.27 -2.80 21.35
#